data_AF-A0A943S9E7-F1
#
_entry.id   AF-A0A943S9E7-F1
#
_cell.length_a   1.000
_cell.length_b   1.000
_cell.length_c   1.000
_cell.angle_alpha   90.00
_cell.angle_beta   90.00
_cell.angle_gamma   90.00
#
_symmetry.space_group_name_H-M   'P 1'
#
loop_
_entity.id
_entity.type
_entity.pdbx_description
1 polymer ?
#
loop_
_entity_poly.entity_id
_entity_poly.type
_entity_poly.pdbx_seq_one_letter_code
_entity_poly.pdbx_strand_id
1 'polypeptide(L)'
;MKKFGLLLAGISLLIGNGYTGWISGNQIAYAYAEETTDTEQADTEQAGAETVATEEPAVEEDDTEKLGTEGGAIEESSEQENSTALFTEELQTEAADSRNAASNITIDAAHFPDANFRTYILDKENGVDANGDGILSVLEIRNCKELNIEKYGIQDLTGIEYFTYLKYLNVSKNALTKIDISKNSKLVDLKCTGNALTALNLKQNTNLETLDCSQNQLTTLDVTKNEKLVDLKCTGNALTALTLTENSELEYLDCEGNKLSSLNVSGNKKLLYLICGNNVITTLDLQYNLKLERLSCSLNRLATLDLSRNTALLYLECENNKLTTIGFGNLGKLQFLNCNGNRLKTLDLRKQTKLQYLYCDYNRLSALDLTGNPELAILYCSNNALPYLNLEKNTKLQDFRCEGNTYGIKPDSKRRYNLSKIAGLNIKKLSGINGGTLSGSQVTMDKNATQITYTYDCGNKQSASFTLTVPVSGIRLNQSNLKLQREATYTLKPTITPSMATNRKLKWTSSDSKIATVTSSGRVKGLKAGSVVITCQAMDGSGQKATCRVTVDTYTHTEAFVARLYTEALNRQPDPAGLAYWTQEIQTGKRTPVAVAREFFFSPEFKNKNLSRTEYVKVLYRTFMGREYDKAGLDYWVKRLNSGDSRRNVLNAFAGCPEFQNIIKKFKLN
;
A
#
# COMPACT_ATOMS: atom_id res chain seq x y z
N MET A 1 33.95 -21.37 14.89
CA MET A 1 35.01 -21.49 13.87
C MET A 1 34.95 -22.70 12.90
N LYS A 2 33.82 -23.43 12.76
CA LYS A 2 33.57 -24.33 11.59
C LYS A 2 32.09 -24.47 11.18
N LYS A 3 31.15 -23.73 11.80
CA LYS A 3 29.71 -23.78 11.48
C LYS A 3 29.21 -22.67 10.52
N PHE A 4 30.13 -21.80 10.12
CA PHE A 4 30.10 -20.99 8.89
C PHE A 4 30.00 -21.83 7.59
N GLY A 5 29.94 -23.17 7.68
CA GLY A 5 29.84 -24.10 6.55
C GLY A 5 28.40 -24.55 6.17
N LEU A 6 27.35 -24.13 6.89
CA LEU A 6 25.95 -24.37 6.48
C LEU A 6 25.39 -23.30 5.54
N LEU A 7 26.17 -22.24 5.29
CA LEU A 7 26.00 -21.28 4.19
C LEU A 7 26.14 -21.94 2.79
N LEU A 8 26.64 -23.19 2.73
CA LEU A 8 27.14 -23.84 1.51
C LEU A 8 26.28 -25.00 0.95
N ALA A 9 25.09 -25.32 1.49
CA ALA A 9 24.23 -26.40 0.96
C ALA A 9 22.72 -26.09 0.79
N GLY A 10 22.20 -24.97 1.30
CA GLY A 10 20.76 -24.63 1.32
C GLY A 10 20.21 -23.93 0.07
N ILE A 11 21.05 -23.80 -0.96
CA ILE A 11 20.71 -23.47 -2.35
C ILE A 11 19.81 -24.54 -3.01
N SER A 12 19.43 -25.63 -2.31
CA SER A 12 18.62 -26.69 -2.94
C SER A 12 17.10 -26.51 -2.87
N LEU A 13 16.57 -25.72 -1.94
CA LEU A 13 15.11 -25.55 -1.78
C LEU A 13 14.80 -24.20 -1.10
N LEU A 14 14.55 -23.16 -1.89
CA LEU A 14 13.24 -22.52 -1.72
C LEU A 14 12.24 -23.67 -1.84
N ILE A 15 11.75 -24.20 -0.71
CA ILE A 15 10.57 -25.08 -0.73
C ILE A 15 9.51 -24.27 -1.50
N GLY A 16 9.19 -24.54 -2.76
CA GLY A 16 9.20 -25.87 -3.37
C GLY A 16 8.20 -26.72 -2.58
N ASN A 17 6.98 -26.18 -2.42
CA ASN A 17 5.81 -26.59 -1.60
C ASN A 17 5.42 -25.64 -0.45
N GLY A 18 5.34 -24.35 -0.74
CA GLY A 18 4.60 -23.36 0.07
C GLY A 18 3.74 -22.37 -0.74
N TYR A 19 4.04 -22.17 -2.03
CA TYR A 19 3.24 -21.34 -2.95
C TYR A 19 3.21 -21.91 -4.39
N THR A 20 3.02 -23.24 -4.50
CA THR A 20 2.68 -23.92 -5.77
C THR A 20 1.27 -24.52 -5.78
N GLY A 21 0.43 -24.18 -4.81
CA GLY A 21 -1.02 -24.29 -4.95
C GLY A 21 -1.56 -22.94 -5.39
N TRP A 22 -2.20 -22.89 -6.56
CA TRP A 22 -2.74 -21.70 -7.27
C TRP A 22 -1.90 -21.13 -8.42
N ILE A 23 -1.17 -21.94 -9.19
CA ILE A 23 -0.95 -21.62 -10.63
C ILE A 23 -0.93 -22.90 -11.47
N SER A 24 -2.05 -23.63 -11.50
CA SER A 24 -2.37 -24.46 -12.65
C SER A 24 -3.87 -24.33 -12.94
N GLY A 25 -4.18 -23.75 -14.10
CA GLY A 25 -5.48 -23.84 -14.75
C GLY A 25 -6.71 -23.46 -13.93
N ASN A 26 -6.81 -22.22 -13.47
CA ASN A 26 -8.10 -21.53 -13.44
C ASN A 26 -7.91 -20.01 -13.27
N GLN A 27 -8.77 -19.25 -13.93
CA GLN A 27 -8.84 -17.79 -13.89
C GLN A 27 -8.76 -17.26 -12.46
N ILE A 28 -7.59 -16.81 -12.02
CA ILE A 28 -7.51 -15.90 -10.88
C ILE A 28 -7.75 -14.52 -11.46
N ALA A 29 -8.96 -14.02 -11.24
CA ALA A 29 -9.25 -12.61 -11.45
C ALA A 29 -8.22 -11.82 -10.65
N TYR A 30 -7.34 -11.10 -11.35
CA TYR A 30 -6.59 -9.99 -10.77
C TYR A 30 -7.63 -9.07 -10.12
N ALA A 31 -7.74 -9.13 -8.79
CA ALA A 31 -8.54 -8.19 -8.04
C ALA A 31 -7.84 -6.84 -8.18
N TYR A 32 -8.25 -6.09 -9.22
CA TYR A 32 -8.01 -4.68 -9.31
C TYR A 32 -8.49 -4.08 -7.99
N ALA A 33 -7.59 -3.52 -7.20
CA ALA A 33 -7.96 -2.46 -6.30
C ALA A 33 -8.54 -1.36 -7.19
N GLU A 34 -9.87 -1.33 -7.31
CA GLU A 34 -10.55 -0.11 -7.70
C GLU A 34 -10.05 0.96 -6.74
N GLU A 35 -9.42 2.00 -7.29
CA GLU A 35 -9.08 3.21 -6.56
C GLU A 35 -10.38 3.77 -5.95
N THR A 36 -10.67 3.35 -4.72
CA THR A 36 -11.53 4.10 -3.82
C THR A 36 -10.73 5.33 -3.43
N THR A 37 -11.20 6.46 -3.95
CA THR A 37 -10.87 7.85 -3.64
C THR A 37 -10.22 8.05 -2.26
N ASP A 38 -8.90 8.23 -2.22
CA ASP A 38 -8.26 9.02 -1.18
C ASP A 38 -8.63 10.48 -1.44
N THR A 39 -9.28 11.08 -0.45
CA THR A 39 -9.58 12.51 -0.43
C THR A 39 -8.30 13.21 0.04
N GLU A 40 -7.58 13.85 -0.88
CA GLU A 40 -6.51 14.79 -0.53
C GLU A 40 -7.14 15.97 0.24
N GLN A 41 -6.90 16.01 1.54
CA GLN A 41 -6.97 17.25 2.31
C GLN A 41 -5.73 18.07 1.98
N ALA A 42 -5.97 19.25 1.42
CA ALA A 42 -4.97 20.28 1.23
C ALA A 42 -4.58 20.85 2.59
N ASP A 43 -3.34 20.63 3.01
CA ASP A 43 -2.71 21.40 4.07
C ASP A 43 -1.92 22.56 3.45
N THR A 44 -2.25 23.75 3.94
CA THR A 44 -1.73 25.05 3.57
C THR A 44 -0.30 25.25 4.08
N GLU A 45 0.62 25.57 3.16
CA GLU A 45 1.92 26.18 3.48
C GLU A 45 1.73 27.56 4.11
N GLN A 46 2.47 27.84 5.18
CA GLN A 46 2.72 29.19 5.63
C GLN A 46 4.24 29.40 5.76
N ALA A 47 4.75 30.29 4.93
CA ALA A 47 6.12 30.76 4.90
C ALA A 47 6.43 31.69 6.09
N GLY A 48 7.65 31.61 6.60
CA GLY A 48 8.26 32.57 7.52
C GLY A 48 9.77 32.63 7.27
N ALA A 49 10.24 33.79 6.87
CA ALA A 49 11.57 34.09 6.32
C ALA A 49 12.68 34.27 7.37
N GLU A 50 13.88 33.85 6.96
CA GLU A 50 15.16 34.62 6.93
C GLU A 50 15.70 35.29 8.21
N THR A 51 16.98 34.99 8.51
CA THR A 51 18.06 35.99 8.56
C THR A 51 19.42 35.33 8.26
N VAL A 52 20.16 35.96 7.34
CA VAL A 52 21.54 35.71 6.88
C VAL A 52 22.52 36.56 7.72
N ALA A 53 23.72 36.06 8.03
CA ALA A 53 25.08 36.56 7.64
C ALA A 53 25.93 36.61 8.93
N THR A 54 27.25 36.46 9.01
CA THR A 54 28.41 36.51 8.10
C THR A 54 29.63 36.06 8.92
N GLU A 55 30.50 35.22 8.38
CA GLU A 55 31.91 35.51 8.02
C GLU A 55 32.98 34.93 8.98
N GLU A 56 33.89 34.23 8.30
CA GLU A 56 35.27 33.80 8.58
C GLU A 56 36.22 34.95 9.03
N PRO A 57 37.53 34.76 9.35
CA PRO A 57 38.43 33.73 8.80
C PRO A 57 39.47 33.09 9.74
N ALA A 58 40.20 32.17 9.10
CA ALA A 58 41.31 31.32 9.47
C ALA A 58 42.57 32.01 10.04
N VAL A 59 43.43 31.19 10.66
CA VAL A 59 44.89 31.38 10.71
C VAL A 59 45.59 30.02 10.54
N GLU A 60 46.54 30.01 9.61
CA GLU A 60 47.51 28.95 9.28
C GLU A 60 48.66 28.88 10.31
N GLU A 61 49.37 27.75 10.33
CA GLU A 61 50.85 27.58 10.33
C GLU A 61 51.10 26.08 10.66
N ASP A 62 51.47 25.25 9.69
CA ASP A 62 52.80 25.03 9.10
C ASP A 62 53.83 24.47 10.12
N ASP A 63 54.31 23.26 9.87
CA ASP A 63 55.74 23.02 9.60
C ASP A 63 56.13 21.53 9.70
N THR A 64 56.46 21.02 8.51
CA THR A 64 57.69 20.26 8.17
C THR A 64 57.93 18.80 8.58
N GLU A 65 58.32 18.07 7.52
CA GLU A 65 58.93 16.75 7.43
C GLU A 65 60.27 16.61 8.18
N LYS A 66 60.61 15.37 8.58
CA LYS A 66 61.79 14.68 8.03
C LYS A 66 61.91 13.19 8.36
N LEU A 67 62.44 12.50 7.35
CA LEU A 67 62.80 11.08 7.22
C LEU A 67 64.03 10.65 8.06
N GLY A 68 64.11 9.34 8.33
CA GLY A 68 65.36 8.62 8.71
C GLY A 68 65.09 7.34 9.51
N THR A 69 64.86 6.19 8.86
CA THR A 69 65.78 5.04 8.66
C THR A 69 65.95 4.07 9.83
N GLU A 70 65.48 2.84 9.57
CA GLU A 70 65.98 1.48 9.91
C GLU A 70 66.47 1.12 11.32
N GLY A 71 65.94 -0.02 11.81
CA GLY A 71 66.53 -0.83 12.87
C GLY A 71 65.48 -1.67 13.58
N GLY A 72 65.33 -2.94 13.20
CA GLY A 72 64.28 -3.82 13.71
C GLY A 72 64.47 -4.29 15.15
N ALA A 73 63.35 -4.66 15.76
CA ALA A 73 63.23 -5.77 16.70
C ALA A 73 61.74 -6.14 16.80
N ILE A 74 61.47 -7.43 16.65
CA ILE A 74 60.15 -8.04 16.84
C ILE A 74 60.00 -8.24 18.35
N GLU A 75 59.04 -7.58 18.98
CA GLU A 75 58.52 -7.98 20.29
C GLU A 75 57.04 -8.35 20.13
N GLU A 76 56.79 -9.66 20.08
CA GLU A 76 55.53 -10.24 20.54
C GLU A 76 55.43 -10.02 22.05
N SER A 77 54.46 -9.24 22.53
CA SER A 77 53.85 -9.48 23.85
C SER A 77 52.56 -8.69 24.06
N SER A 78 51.64 -9.32 24.81
CA SER A 78 50.47 -8.75 25.51
C SER A 78 49.07 -8.79 24.87
N GLU A 79 48.69 -9.86 24.17
CA GLU A 79 47.25 -10.26 24.08
C GLU A 79 46.86 -11.39 25.06
N GLN A 80 47.82 -11.99 25.77
CA GLN A 80 47.57 -13.13 26.65
C GLN A 80 47.20 -12.78 28.10
N GLU A 81 47.51 -11.57 28.58
CA GLU A 81 47.21 -11.14 29.96
C GLU A 81 45.78 -10.57 30.12
N ASN A 82 45.18 -10.01 29.05
CA ASN A 82 43.82 -9.45 29.14
C ASN A 82 42.73 -10.55 29.09
N SER A 83 43.02 -11.68 28.42
CA SER A 83 42.15 -12.86 28.37
C SER A 83 42.08 -13.60 29.71
N THR A 84 43.22 -13.69 30.42
CA THR A 84 43.29 -14.35 31.74
C THR A 84 42.67 -13.50 32.85
N ALA A 85 42.74 -12.17 32.76
CA ALA A 85 42.06 -11.24 33.67
C ALA A 85 40.52 -11.29 33.52
N LEU A 86 40.00 -11.32 32.29
CA LEU A 86 38.57 -11.49 32.01
C LEU A 86 38.03 -12.86 32.44
N PHE A 87 38.83 -13.93 32.27
CA PHE A 87 38.46 -15.27 32.70
C PHE A 87 38.47 -15.43 34.23
N THR A 88 39.36 -14.72 34.93
CA THR A 88 39.38 -14.69 36.40
C THR A 88 38.27 -13.81 36.98
N GLU A 89 37.85 -12.74 36.30
CA GLU A 89 36.67 -11.95 36.68
C GLU A 89 35.35 -12.72 36.47
N GLU A 90 35.19 -13.46 35.35
CA GLU A 90 34.03 -14.35 35.13
C GLU A 90 33.92 -15.44 36.20
N LEU A 91 35.03 -16.09 36.56
CA LEU A 91 35.06 -17.09 37.64
C LEU A 91 34.82 -16.48 39.03
N GLN A 92 35.28 -15.26 39.29
CA GLN A 92 35.04 -14.55 40.56
C GLN A 92 33.60 -14.01 40.67
N THR A 93 32.98 -13.58 39.57
CA THR A 93 31.56 -13.20 39.55
C THR A 93 30.63 -14.42 39.65
N GLU A 94 30.97 -15.55 39.02
CA GLU A 94 30.25 -16.83 39.21
C GLU A 94 30.37 -17.35 40.66
N ALA A 95 31.49 -17.09 41.33
CA ALA A 95 31.68 -17.41 42.76
C ALA A 95 30.98 -16.42 43.71
N ALA A 96 30.87 -15.14 43.35
CA ALA A 96 30.15 -14.14 44.16
C ALA A 96 28.62 -14.32 44.09
N ASP A 97 28.07 -14.70 42.93
CA ASP A 97 26.66 -15.08 42.77
C ASP A 97 26.28 -16.35 43.56
N SER A 98 27.26 -17.18 43.97
CA SER A 98 27.01 -18.37 44.81
C SER A 98 26.46 -18.02 46.20
N ARG A 99 26.70 -16.81 46.70
CA ARG A 99 26.18 -16.34 48.00
C ARG A 99 24.78 -15.75 47.94
N ASN A 100 24.21 -15.61 46.73
CA ASN A 100 22.84 -15.11 46.49
C ASN A 100 22.01 -16.08 45.62
N ALA A 101 22.41 -17.36 45.56
CA ALA A 101 21.70 -18.36 44.77
C ALA A 101 20.29 -18.60 45.33
N ALA A 102 19.30 -18.58 44.42
CA ALA A 102 17.90 -18.86 44.71
C ALA A 102 17.74 -20.10 45.60
N SER A 103 16.92 -20.00 46.64
CA SER A 103 16.47 -21.16 47.42
C SER A 103 15.93 -22.24 46.49
N ASN A 104 16.09 -23.51 46.87
CA ASN A 104 15.42 -24.64 46.21
C ASN A 104 13.95 -24.31 45.92
N ILE A 105 13.53 -24.44 44.66
CA ILE A 105 12.18 -24.10 44.22
C ILE A 105 11.40 -25.39 43.96
N THR A 106 10.26 -25.56 44.61
CA THR A 106 9.39 -26.72 44.34
C THR A 106 8.76 -26.59 42.95
N ILE A 107 8.80 -27.68 42.16
CA ILE A 107 8.24 -27.70 40.81
C ILE A 107 6.74 -28.03 40.90
N ASP A 108 5.94 -27.03 41.29
CA ASP A 108 4.50 -27.16 41.52
C ASP A 108 3.70 -26.11 40.72
N ALA A 109 2.37 -26.14 40.86
CA ALA A 109 1.49 -25.19 40.18
C ALA A 109 1.54 -23.76 40.75
N ALA A 110 2.20 -23.54 41.90
CA ALA A 110 2.38 -22.19 42.44
C ALA A 110 3.56 -21.49 41.77
N HIS A 111 4.64 -22.22 41.50
CA HIS A 111 5.85 -21.69 40.86
C HIS A 111 5.83 -21.84 39.33
N PHE A 112 5.19 -22.89 38.82
CA PHE A 112 5.01 -23.18 37.39
C PHE A 112 3.54 -23.48 37.10
N PRO A 113 2.66 -22.46 36.99
CA PRO A 113 1.22 -22.64 36.86
C PRO A 113 0.79 -23.46 35.62
N ASP A 114 1.46 -23.22 34.49
CA ASP A 114 1.18 -23.94 33.25
C ASP A 114 1.57 -25.42 33.35
N ALA A 115 0.62 -26.31 33.12
CA ALA A 115 0.83 -27.75 33.25
C ALA A 115 1.81 -28.31 32.21
N ASN A 116 1.82 -27.78 30.98
CA ASN A 116 2.73 -28.23 29.94
C ASN A 116 4.15 -27.75 30.24
N PHE A 117 4.30 -26.51 30.70
CA PHE A 117 5.61 -25.99 31.10
C PHE A 117 6.16 -26.78 32.30
N ARG A 118 5.37 -26.97 33.35
CA ARG A 118 5.76 -27.75 34.52
C ARG A 118 6.11 -29.20 34.18
N THR A 119 5.36 -29.83 33.27
CA THR A 119 5.64 -31.20 32.81
C THR A 119 6.99 -31.27 32.10
N TYR A 120 7.32 -30.28 31.28
CA TYR A 120 8.63 -30.21 30.64
C TYR A 120 9.75 -30.09 31.68
N ILE A 121 9.60 -29.23 32.69
CA ILE A 121 10.63 -29.08 33.73
C ILE A 121 10.86 -30.37 34.52
N LEU A 122 9.80 -31.13 34.81
CA LEU A 122 9.84 -32.43 35.51
C LEU A 122 10.33 -33.60 34.64
N ASP A 123 10.52 -33.40 33.34
CA ASP A 123 10.92 -34.49 32.43
C ASP A 123 12.35 -34.95 32.75
N LYS A 124 12.50 -36.25 33.07
CA LYS A 124 13.79 -36.81 33.51
C LYS A 124 14.80 -36.99 32.37
N GLU A 125 14.34 -37.02 31.12
CA GLU A 125 15.19 -37.28 29.96
C GLU A 125 15.60 -35.98 29.26
N ASN A 126 14.68 -35.01 29.21
CA ASN A 126 14.81 -33.78 28.43
C ASN A 126 14.49 -32.50 29.21
N GLY A 127 14.06 -32.62 30.47
CA GLY A 127 13.71 -31.51 31.35
C GLY A 127 14.89 -31.00 32.18
N VAL A 128 14.58 -30.25 33.25
CA VAL A 128 15.61 -29.60 34.08
C VAL A 128 15.78 -30.28 35.44
N ASP A 129 14.75 -30.96 35.93
CA ASP A 129 14.79 -31.80 37.15
C ASP A 129 15.54 -33.12 36.88
N ALA A 130 16.87 -33.02 36.77
CA ALA A 130 17.73 -34.13 36.38
C ALA A 130 17.74 -35.27 37.41
N ASN A 131 17.53 -34.95 38.68
CA ASN A 131 17.52 -35.94 39.76
C ASN A 131 16.10 -36.50 40.03
N GLY A 132 15.06 -35.79 39.59
CA GLY A 132 13.67 -36.23 39.62
C GLY A 132 13.03 -36.18 41.01
N ASP A 133 13.51 -35.31 41.89
CA ASP A 133 12.99 -35.10 43.24
C ASP A 133 11.86 -34.07 43.29
N GLY A 134 11.50 -33.45 42.16
CA GLY A 134 10.46 -32.43 42.07
C GLY A 134 10.90 -31.08 42.63
N ILE A 135 12.20 -30.85 42.84
CA ILE A 135 12.78 -29.63 43.36
C ILE A 135 13.83 -29.12 42.38
N LEU A 136 13.66 -27.89 41.93
CA LEU A 136 14.66 -27.20 41.13
C LEU A 136 15.76 -26.65 42.05
N SER A 137 16.89 -27.36 42.12
CA SER A 137 18.05 -26.98 42.92
C SER A 137 18.87 -25.87 42.26
N VAL A 138 19.70 -25.19 43.06
CA VAL A 138 20.67 -24.20 42.56
C VAL A 138 21.56 -24.76 41.45
N LEU A 139 21.96 -26.03 41.57
CA LEU A 139 22.85 -26.67 40.60
C LEU A 139 22.12 -26.89 39.27
N GLU A 140 20.87 -27.34 39.30
CA GLU A 140 20.04 -27.52 38.10
C GLU A 140 19.75 -26.19 37.42
N ILE A 141 19.42 -25.14 38.17
CA ILE A 141 19.26 -23.77 37.63
C ILE A 141 20.54 -23.29 36.95
N ARG A 142 21.69 -23.46 37.62
CA ARG A 142 22.99 -23.00 37.10
C ARG A 142 23.39 -23.75 35.83
N ASN A 143 23.10 -25.05 35.77
CA ASN A 143 23.43 -25.90 34.64
C ASN A 143 22.46 -25.75 33.46
N CYS A 144 21.23 -25.28 33.70
CA CYS A 144 20.26 -24.95 32.66
C CYS A 144 20.69 -23.69 31.89
N LYS A 145 21.47 -23.87 30.82
CA LYS A 145 21.89 -22.79 29.89
C LYS A 145 20.98 -22.67 28.67
N GLU A 146 20.23 -23.72 28.36
CA GLU A 146 19.34 -23.80 27.21
C GLU A 146 17.99 -24.38 27.65
N LEU A 147 16.92 -23.77 27.16
CA LEU A 147 15.56 -24.21 27.39
C LEU A 147 14.81 -24.16 26.05
N ASN A 148 14.50 -25.34 25.51
CA ASN A 148 13.80 -25.47 24.24
C ASN A 148 12.43 -26.11 24.45
N ILE A 149 11.42 -25.26 24.50
CA ILE A 149 10.02 -25.59 24.75
C ILE A 149 9.14 -25.14 23.57
N GLU A 150 9.63 -25.32 22.35
CA GLU A 150 8.86 -25.08 21.13
C GLU A 150 7.69 -26.08 20.97
N LYS A 151 6.49 -25.58 20.64
CA LYS A 151 5.27 -26.38 20.37
C LYS A 151 4.76 -27.24 21.54
N TYR A 152 4.99 -26.81 22.78
CA TYR A 152 4.47 -27.51 23.96
C TYR A 152 3.04 -27.09 24.35
N GLY A 153 2.44 -26.13 23.64
CA GLY A 153 1.12 -25.60 23.97
C GLY A 153 1.11 -24.79 25.28
N ILE A 154 2.24 -24.17 25.62
CA ILE A 154 2.41 -23.36 26.83
C ILE A 154 1.65 -22.04 26.67
N GLN A 155 0.90 -21.63 27.68
CA GLN A 155 0.11 -20.39 27.73
C GLN A 155 0.66 -19.42 28.77
N ASP A 156 1.30 -19.92 29.81
CA ASP A 156 1.91 -19.12 30.87
C ASP A 156 3.35 -19.57 31.12
N LEU A 157 4.29 -18.63 30.99
CA LEU A 157 5.71 -18.86 31.20
C LEU A 157 6.18 -18.50 32.62
N THR A 158 5.25 -18.22 33.54
CA THR A 158 5.58 -18.00 34.96
C THR A 158 6.41 -19.16 35.50
N GLY A 159 7.50 -18.83 36.18
CA GLY A 159 8.56 -19.74 36.60
C GLY A 159 9.84 -19.61 35.78
N ILE A 160 9.80 -18.97 34.60
CA ILE A 160 11.01 -18.70 33.80
C ILE A 160 12.02 -17.80 34.52
N GLU A 161 11.54 -16.96 35.44
CA GLU A 161 12.34 -16.04 36.23
C GLU A 161 13.37 -16.74 37.14
N TYR A 162 13.19 -18.03 37.42
CA TYR A 162 14.13 -18.83 38.21
C TYR A 162 15.38 -19.23 37.41
N PHE A 163 15.32 -19.28 36.08
CA PHE A 163 16.44 -19.68 35.21
C PHE A 163 17.36 -18.50 34.88
N THR A 164 18.00 -17.92 35.89
CA THR A 164 18.81 -16.68 35.77
C THR A 164 20.11 -16.85 34.96
N TYR A 165 20.56 -18.09 34.77
CA TYR A 165 21.75 -18.44 34.00
C TYR A 165 21.47 -18.82 32.54
N LEU A 166 20.20 -18.74 32.13
CA LEU A 166 19.75 -19.12 30.79
C LEU A 166 20.38 -18.24 29.71
N LYS A 167 20.99 -18.88 28.70
CA LYS A 167 21.61 -18.23 27.55
C LYS A 167 20.77 -18.38 26.27
N TYR A 168 20.03 -19.48 26.15
CA TYR A 168 19.22 -19.80 24.98
C TYR A 168 17.80 -20.16 25.40
N LEU A 169 16.81 -19.44 24.89
CA LEU A 169 15.40 -19.70 25.18
C LEU A 169 14.59 -19.79 23.87
N ASN A 170 14.00 -20.95 23.62
CA ASN A 170 13.05 -21.14 22.53
C ASN A 170 11.66 -21.50 23.07
N VAL A 171 10.73 -20.55 22.95
CA VAL A 171 9.31 -20.69 23.32
C VAL A 171 8.39 -20.60 22.10
N SER A 172 8.92 -20.88 20.91
CA SER A 172 8.19 -20.71 19.65
C SER A 172 6.96 -21.63 19.54
N LYS A 173 5.95 -21.20 18.80
CA LYS A 173 4.73 -21.96 18.44
C LYS A 173 3.98 -22.49 19.66
N ASN A 174 3.86 -21.63 20.66
CA ASN A 174 3.04 -21.84 21.85
C ASN A 174 1.82 -20.91 21.78
N ALA A 175 1.12 -20.73 22.91
CA ALA A 175 -0.05 -19.87 23.02
C ALA A 175 0.21 -18.71 24.01
N LEU A 176 1.46 -18.24 24.09
CA LEU A 176 1.84 -17.14 24.98
C LEU A 176 1.25 -15.81 24.50
N THR A 177 0.61 -15.07 25.40
CA THR A 177 0.12 -13.70 25.15
C THR A 177 1.03 -12.63 25.74
N LYS A 178 1.88 -13.04 26.69
CA LYS A 178 2.89 -12.23 27.36
C LYS A 178 4.10 -13.11 27.70
N ILE A 179 5.26 -12.48 27.85
CA ILE A 179 6.46 -13.11 28.39
C ILE A 179 7.18 -12.09 29.27
N ASP A 180 7.61 -12.50 30.46
CA ASP A 180 8.50 -11.72 31.32
C ASP A 180 9.83 -12.47 31.44
N ILE A 181 10.86 -11.93 30.81
CA ILE A 181 12.24 -12.45 30.81
C ILE A 181 13.20 -11.46 31.46
N SER A 182 12.69 -10.57 32.31
CA SER A 182 13.48 -9.53 32.97
C SER A 182 14.56 -10.08 33.90
N LYS A 183 14.41 -11.33 34.38
CA LYS A 183 15.40 -12.02 35.23
C LYS A 183 16.39 -12.89 34.45
N ASN A 184 16.14 -13.12 33.16
CA ASN A 184 17.02 -13.90 32.28
C ASN A 184 18.01 -12.98 31.54
N SER A 185 18.76 -12.16 32.29
CA SER A 185 19.66 -11.13 31.74
C SER A 185 20.89 -11.68 31.01
N LYS A 186 21.16 -12.99 31.18
CA LYS A 186 22.23 -13.72 30.49
C LYS A 186 21.81 -14.28 29.12
N LEU A 187 20.57 -14.04 28.67
CA LEU A 187 20.10 -14.48 27.35
C LEU A 187 20.93 -13.86 26.23
N VAL A 188 21.32 -14.73 25.29
CA VAL A 188 22.06 -14.43 24.06
C VAL A 188 21.18 -14.72 22.83
N ASP A 189 20.36 -15.78 22.87
CA ASP A 189 19.40 -16.14 21.82
C ASP A 189 18.00 -16.28 22.43
N LEU A 190 17.05 -15.52 21.87
CA LEU A 190 15.63 -15.62 22.22
C LEU A 190 14.80 -15.90 20.96
N LYS A 191 14.05 -16.99 20.99
CA LYS A 191 13.04 -17.34 19.97
C LYS A 191 11.67 -17.44 20.62
N CYS A 192 10.77 -16.56 20.23
CA CYS A 192 9.37 -16.54 20.69
C CYS A 192 8.38 -16.49 19.53
N THR A 193 8.78 -17.03 18.37
CA THR A 193 8.04 -16.99 17.11
C THR A 193 6.71 -17.71 17.17
N GLY A 194 5.66 -17.19 16.53
CA GLY A 194 4.38 -17.90 16.40
C GLY A 194 3.62 -18.02 17.72
N ASN A 195 3.56 -16.93 18.47
CA ASN A 195 2.76 -16.78 19.68
C ASN A 195 1.72 -15.66 19.47
N ALA A 196 1.09 -15.18 20.53
CA ALA A 196 0.14 -14.08 20.52
C ALA A 196 0.65 -12.87 21.34
N LEU A 197 1.97 -12.63 21.36
CA LEU A 197 2.57 -11.55 22.14
C LEU A 197 2.14 -10.19 21.59
N THR A 198 1.61 -9.33 22.47
CA THR A 198 1.25 -7.95 22.13
C THR A 198 2.32 -6.93 22.52
N ALA A 199 3.21 -7.32 23.44
CA ALA A 199 4.37 -6.57 23.86
C ALA A 199 5.54 -7.52 24.19
N LEU A 200 6.76 -7.03 24.03
CA LEU A 200 7.99 -7.73 24.37
C LEU A 200 8.98 -6.72 24.97
N ASN A 201 9.33 -6.89 26.25
CA ASN A 201 10.26 -6.01 26.94
C ASN A 201 11.64 -6.66 27.03
N LEU A 202 12.64 -6.05 26.38
CA LEU A 202 13.99 -6.60 26.25
C LEU A 202 15.05 -5.77 26.98
N LYS A 203 14.64 -4.80 27.81
CA LYS A 203 15.55 -3.82 28.44
C LYS A 203 16.63 -4.43 29.33
N GLN A 204 16.38 -5.61 29.90
CA GLN A 204 17.32 -6.32 30.78
C GLN A 204 18.15 -7.38 30.04
N ASN A 205 17.80 -7.70 28.80
CA ASN A 205 18.44 -8.75 28.02
C ASN A 205 19.53 -8.17 27.11
N THR A 206 20.43 -7.38 27.70
CA THR A 206 21.46 -6.58 26.98
C THR A 206 22.53 -7.43 26.28
N ASN A 207 22.59 -8.73 26.58
CA ASN A 207 23.49 -9.68 25.93
C ASN A 207 22.90 -10.37 24.69
N LEU A 208 21.67 -10.03 24.28
CA LEU A 208 21.05 -10.62 23.10
C LEU A 208 21.86 -10.33 21.83
N GLU A 209 22.23 -11.40 21.14
CA GLU A 209 22.86 -11.40 19.81
C GLU A 209 21.87 -11.86 18.74
N THR A 210 20.91 -12.72 19.10
CA THR A 210 19.86 -13.21 18.21
C THR A 210 18.49 -13.04 18.84
N LEU A 211 17.56 -12.47 18.08
CA LEU A 211 16.16 -12.35 18.46
C LEU A 211 15.26 -12.76 17.30
N ASP A 212 14.42 -13.76 17.52
CA ASP A 212 13.29 -14.08 16.65
C ASP A 212 11.97 -13.95 17.41
N CYS A 213 11.24 -12.88 17.12
CA CYS A 213 9.92 -12.57 17.67
C CYS A 213 8.83 -12.55 16.59
N SER A 214 9.08 -13.25 15.49
CA SER A 214 8.20 -13.26 14.31
C SER A 214 6.82 -13.86 14.60
N GLN A 215 5.82 -13.55 13.78
CA GLN A 215 4.46 -14.10 13.84
C GLN A 215 3.84 -13.91 15.24
N ASN A 216 3.78 -12.66 15.68
CA ASN A 216 3.17 -12.22 16.93
C ASN A 216 2.22 -11.04 16.63
N GLN A 217 1.79 -10.31 17.65
CA GLN A 217 0.88 -9.17 17.54
C GLN A 217 1.55 -7.87 18.06
N LEU A 218 2.87 -7.78 17.97
CA LEU A 218 3.63 -6.64 18.47
C LEU A 218 3.29 -5.38 17.65
N THR A 219 2.94 -4.30 18.34
CA THR A 219 2.73 -2.98 17.71
C THR A 219 3.96 -2.08 17.82
N THR A 220 4.83 -2.37 18.79
CA THR A 220 6.12 -1.71 19.02
C THR A 220 7.16 -2.75 19.40
N LEU A 221 8.41 -2.50 19.04
CA LEU A 221 9.56 -3.30 19.47
C LEU A 221 10.73 -2.34 19.76
N ASP A 222 11.18 -2.33 21.01
CA ASP A 222 12.32 -1.55 21.47
C ASP A 222 13.53 -2.48 21.66
N VAL A 223 14.51 -2.33 20.78
CA VAL A 223 15.78 -3.09 20.79
C VAL A 223 16.99 -2.18 21.09
N THR A 224 16.75 -0.96 21.57
CA THR A 224 17.81 0.06 21.77
C THR A 224 18.82 -0.30 22.86
N LYS A 225 18.51 -1.29 23.71
CA LYS A 225 19.42 -1.80 24.75
C LYS A 225 20.10 -3.12 24.37
N ASN A 226 19.83 -3.63 23.18
CA ASN A 226 20.36 -4.89 22.68
C ASN A 226 21.43 -4.59 21.62
N GLU A 227 22.46 -3.82 22.01
CA GLU A 227 23.51 -3.29 21.12
C GLU A 227 24.34 -4.40 20.44
N LYS A 228 24.37 -5.59 21.04
CA LYS A 228 25.04 -6.79 20.52
C LYS A 228 24.24 -7.56 19.47
N LEU A 229 23.03 -7.12 19.11
CA LEU A 229 22.20 -7.83 18.13
C LEU A 229 22.88 -7.93 16.77
N VAL A 230 23.00 -9.16 16.29
CA VAL A 230 23.54 -9.54 14.98
C VAL A 230 22.41 -10.02 14.04
N ASP A 231 21.44 -10.76 14.57
CA ASP A 231 20.29 -11.32 13.83
C ASP A 231 18.97 -10.89 14.52
N LEU A 232 18.17 -10.10 13.80
CA LEU A 232 16.85 -9.65 14.25
C LEU A 232 15.77 -10.08 13.26
N LYS A 233 14.82 -10.89 13.75
CA LYS A 233 13.61 -11.32 13.04
C LYS A 233 12.38 -10.86 13.81
N CYS A 234 11.57 -10.04 13.17
CA CYS A 234 10.29 -9.54 13.69
C CYS A 234 9.19 -9.59 12.62
N THR A 235 9.30 -10.53 11.70
CA THR A 235 8.38 -10.75 10.57
C THR A 235 6.95 -10.97 11.03
N GLY A 236 5.95 -10.47 10.31
CA GLY A 236 4.54 -10.78 10.58
C GLY A 236 4.06 -10.27 11.94
N ASN A 237 4.30 -9.00 12.21
CA ASN A 237 3.81 -8.28 13.37
C ASN A 237 2.96 -7.07 12.91
N ALA A 238 2.65 -6.14 13.80
CA ALA A 238 1.92 -4.92 13.50
C ALA A 238 2.76 -3.65 13.75
N LEU A 239 4.09 -3.75 13.61
CA LEU A 239 5.02 -2.64 13.89
C LEU A 239 4.79 -1.48 12.93
N THR A 240 4.63 -0.26 13.46
CA THR A 240 4.53 0.98 12.67
C THR A 240 5.85 1.71 12.55
N ALA A 241 6.78 1.45 13.49
CA ALA A 241 8.14 1.95 13.51
C ALA A 241 9.09 0.90 14.10
N LEU A 242 10.36 0.94 13.69
CA LEU A 242 11.43 0.11 14.22
C LEU A 242 12.70 0.97 14.29
N THR A 243 13.23 1.17 15.50
CA THR A 243 14.44 1.97 15.73
C THR A 243 15.64 1.06 15.89
N LEU A 244 16.67 1.28 15.07
CA LEU A 244 17.85 0.41 14.97
C LEU A 244 19.18 1.17 15.14
N THR A 245 19.15 2.39 15.67
CA THR A 245 20.32 3.29 15.72
C THR A 245 21.45 2.73 16.59
N GLU A 246 21.12 2.00 17.65
CA GLU A 246 22.07 1.43 18.61
C GLU A 246 22.52 0.01 18.23
N ASN A 247 21.97 -0.59 17.17
CA ASN A 247 22.24 -1.97 16.78
C ASN A 247 23.30 -2.04 15.66
N SER A 248 24.49 -1.46 15.90
CA SER A 248 25.55 -1.34 14.87
C SER A 248 26.14 -2.69 14.43
N GLU A 249 25.97 -3.73 15.24
CA GLU A 249 26.44 -5.09 14.98
C GLU A 249 25.52 -5.89 14.03
N LEU A 250 24.37 -5.33 13.66
CA LEU A 250 23.34 -6.06 12.91
C LEU A 250 23.83 -6.45 11.50
N GLU A 251 23.79 -7.76 11.22
CA GLU A 251 24.14 -8.37 9.93
C GLU A 251 22.91 -8.90 9.19
N TYR A 252 21.88 -9.32 9.93
CA TYR A 252 20.63 -9.86 9.39
C TYR A 252 19.43 -9.13 10.00
N LEU A 253 18.60 -8.55 9.14
CA LEU A 253 17.32 -7.95 9.52
C LEU A 253 16.18 -8.51 8.66
N ASP A 254 15.19 -9.10 9.32
CA ASP A 254 13.90 -9.44 8.73
C ASP A 254 12.78 -8.76 9.51
N CYS A 255 12.16 -7.76 8.88
CA CYS A 255 11.00 -7.04 9.38
C CYS A 255 9.82 -7.09 8.39
N GLU A 256 9.77 -8.13 7.55
CA GLU A 256 8.71 -8.29 6.55
C GLU A 256 7.31 -8.41 7.19
N GLY A 257 6.26 -7.96 6.49
CA GLY A 257 4.88 -8.17 6.93
C GLY A 257 4.54 -7.37 8.18
N ASN A 258 4.92 -6.09 8.18
CA ASN A 258 4.61 -5.11 9.23
C ASN A 258 3.86 -3.91 8.62
N LYS A 259 3.78 -2.79 9.35
CA LYS A 259 3.15 -1.54 8.91
C LYS A 259 4.14 -0.38 8.87
N LEU A 260 5.42 -0.67 8.63
CA LEU A 260 6.48 0.33 8.59
C LEU A 260 6.26 1.28 7.41
N SER A 261 6.26 2.58 7.69
CA SER A 261 6.19 3.64 6.67
C SER A 261 7.56 4.18 6.26
N SER A 262 8.56 3.97 7.12
CA SER A 262 9.97 4.28 6.92
C SER A 262 10.83 3.25 7.62
N LEU A 263 12.04 3.03 7.11
CA LEU A 263 13.05 2.18 7.74
C LEU A 263 14.41 2.87 7.60
N ASN A 264 15.03 3.22 8.73
CA ASN A 264 16.37 3.80 8.75
C ASN A 264 17.38 2.73 9.16
N VAL A 265 18.26 2.36 8.22
CA VAL A 265 19.35 1.38 8.43
C VAL A 265 20.74 1.99 8.21
N SER A 266 20.85 3.31 8.21
CA SER A 266 22.13 4.01 7.93
C SER A 266 23.24 3.69 8.93
N GLY A 267 22.88 3.40 10.19
CA GLY A 267 23.82 2.98 11.25
C GLY A 267 24.26 1.51 11.14
N ASN A 268 23.48 0.65 10.49
CA ASN A 268 23.68 -0.79 10.46
C ASN A 268 24.60 -1.19 9.28
N LYS A 269 25.84 -0.69 9.31
CA LYS A 269 26.83 -0.80 8.22
C LYS A 269 27.33 -2.23 7.98
N LYS A 270 27.09 -3.14 8.95
CA LYS A 270 27.43 -4.57 8.85
C LYS A 270 26.35 -5.40 8.15
N LEU A 271 25.18 -4.84 7.84
CA LEU A 271 24.09 -5.57 7.17
C LEU A 271 24.55 -6.28 5.91
N LEU A 272 24.32 -7.60 5.90
CA LEU A 272 24.50 -8.53 4.78
C LEU A 272 23.14 -8.87 4.16
N TYR A 273 22.10 -8.99 4.99
CA TYR A 273 20.74 -9.37 4.60
C TYR A 273 19.72 -8.37 5.13
N LEU A 274 18.91 -7.82 4.22
CA LEU A 274 17.80 -6.95 4.56
C LEU A 274 16.52 -7.46 3.90
N ILE A 275 15.56 -7.89 4.71
CA ILE A 275 14.24 -8.33 4.31
C ILE A 275 13.22 -7.39 4.96
N CYS A 276 12.65 -6.50 4.16
CA CYS A 276 11.71 -5.47 4.61
C CYS A 276 10.45 -5.42 3.72
N GLY A 277 10.13 -6.55 3.07
CA GLY A 277 8.99 -6.69 2.20
C GLY A 277 7.64 -6.51 2.92
N ASN A 278 6.56 -6.39 2.16
CA ASN A 278 5.18 -6.34 2.68
C ASN A 278 5.00 -5.32 3.82
N ASN A 279 5.34 -4.08 3.54
CA ASN A 279 5.21 -2.93 4.43
C ASN A 279 4.58 -1.75 3.65
N VAL A 280 4.62 -0.53 4.18
CA VAL A 280 4.16 0.68 3.50
C VAL A 280 5.29 1.69 3.29
N ILE A 281 6.53 1.20 3.15
CA ILE A 281 7.75 2.01 3.00
C ILE A 281 7.70 2.78 1.67
N THR A 282 7.94 4.08 1.74
CA THR A 282 7.91 4.98 0.57
C THR A 282 9.29 5.33 0.05
N THR A 283 10.30 5.32 0.92
CA THR A 283 11.71 5.56 0.60
C THR A 283 12.60 4.61 1.41
N LEU A 284 13.71 4.18 0.81
CA LEU A 284 14.69 3.31 1.45
C LEU A 284 16.08 3.77 1.03
N ASP A 285 16.83 4.35 1.97
CA ASP A 285 18.21 4.78 1.76
C ASP A 285 19.17 3.67 2.23
N LEU A 286 20.01 3.20 1.30
CA LEU A 286 20.97 2.12 1.51
C LEU A 286 22.41 2.53 1.20
N GLN A 287 22.69 3.83 1.08
CA GLN A 287 24.00 4.34 0.64
C GLN A 287 25.17 3.97 1.57
N TYR A 288 24.88 3.59 2.82
CA TYR A 288 25.86 3.22 3.85
C TYR A 288 25.96 1.70 4.08
N ASN A 289 25.03 0.90 3.54
CA ASN A 289 24.98 -0.55 3.73
C ASN A 289 25.81 -1.26 2.64
N LEU A 290 27.10 -0.95 2.59
CA LEU A 290 28.00 -1.35 1.49
C LEU A 290 28.28 -2.86 1.43
N LYS A 291 28.04 -3.59 2.54
CA LYS A 291 28.20 -5.04 2.63
C LYS A 291 26.96 -5.83 2.21
N LEU A 292 25.86 -5.15 1.85
CA LEU A 292 24.59 -5.81 1.57
C LEU A 292 24.70 -6.78 0.39
N GLU A 293 24.43 -8.06 0.63
CA GLU A 293 24.48 -9.14 -0.35
C GLU A 293 23.08 -9.53 -0.84
N ARG A 294 22.08 -9.46 0.04
CA ARG A 294 20.68 -9.75 -0.28
C ARG A 294 19.76 -8.63 0.19
N LEU A 295 18.95 -8.13 -0.73
CA LEU A 295 17.88 -7.18 -0.46
C LEU A 295 16.55 -7.74 -0.94
N SER A 296 15.57 -7.81 -0.03
CA SER A 296 14.17 -8.03 -0.35
C SER A 296 13.36 -6.86 0.20
N CYS A 297 12.81 -6.03 -0.68
CA CYS A 297 12.03 -4.83 -0.37
C CYS A 297 10.68 -4.83 -1.12
N SER A 298 10.23 -6.01 -1.52
CA SER A 298 9.02 -6.25 -2.29
C SER A 298 7.75 -5.77 -1.59
N LEU A 299 6.65 -5.58 -2.33
CA LEU A 299 5.35 -5.26 -1.74
C LEU A 299 5.40 -4.03 -0.82
N ASN A 300 6.03 -2.96 -1.30
CA ASN A 300 6.12 -1.65 -0.64
C ASN A 300 5.55 -0.55 -1.55
N ARG A 301 5.84 0.71 -1.25
CA ARG A 301 5.38 1.88 -2.02
C ARG A 301 6.54 2.69 -2.60
N LEU A 302 7.71 2.08 -2.80
CA LEU A 302 8.92 2.74 -3.29
C LEU A 302 8.71 3.31 -4.70
N ALA A 303 9.01 4.59 -4.89
CA ALA A 303 8.94 5.26 -6.20
C ALA A 303 10.27 5.16 -6.98
N THR A 304 11.38 5.10 -6.25
CA THR A 304 12.75 4.97 -6.73
C THR A 304 13.55 4.09 -5.77
N LEU A 305 14.61 3.46 -6.28
CA LEU A 305 15.56 2.71 -5.46
C LEU A 305 16.96 2.92 -6.05
N ASP A 306 17.86 3.53 -5.28
CA ASP A 306 19.26 3.70 -5.65
C ASP A 306 20.11 2.67 -4.92
N LEU A 307 20.81 1.85 -5.70
CA LEU A 307 21.70 0.78 -5.25
C LEU A 307 23.12 0.98 -5.79
N SER A 308 23.43 2.15 -6.35
CA SER A 308 24.68 2.40 -7.08
C SER A 308 25.94 2.14 -6.26
N ARG A 309 25.84 2.15 -4.92
CA ARG A 309 26.93 1.89 -3.98
C ARG A 309 26.95 0.48 -3.40
N ASN A 310 25.87 -0.29 -3.52
CA ASN A 310 25.74 -1.63 -2.91
C ASN A 310 26.38 -2.72 -3.79
N THR A 311 27.66 -2.55 -4.14
CA THR A 311 28.36 -3.38 -5.14
C THR A 311 28.57 -4.85 -4.71
N ALA A 312 28.33 -5.16 -3.44
CA ALA A 312 28.32 -6.52 -2.90
C ALA A 312 27.05 -7.32 -3.26
N LEU A 313 25.99 -6.65 -3.73
CA LEU A 313 24.66 -7.26 -3.92
C LEU A 313 24.70 -8.41 -4.93
N LEU A 314 24.22 -9.57 -4.49
CA LEU A 314 24.06 -10.81 -5.26
C LEU A 314 22.60 -11.02 -5.67
N TYR A 315 21.68 -10.59 -4.81
CA TYR A 315 20.27 -10.93 -4.90
C TYR A 315 19.39 -9.73 -4.58
N LEU A 316 18.50 -9.36 -5.52
CA LEU A 316 17.56 -8.27 -5.38
C LEU A 316 16.12 -8.70 -5.69
N GLU A 317 15.25 -8.55 -4.70
CA GLU A 317 13.79 -8.59 -4.83
C GLU A 317 13.21 -7.22 -4.50
N CYS A 318 12.54 -6.62 -5.47
CA CYS A 318 11.92 -5.29 -5.37
C CYS A 318 10.58 -5.24 -6.12
N GLU A 319 9.95 -6.40 -6.35
CA GLU A 319 8.68 -6.51 -7.05
C GLU A 319 7.52 -5.87 -6.31
N ASN A 320 6.46 -5.55 -7.05
CA ASN A 320 5.22 -4.97 -6.53
C ASN A 320 5.46 -3.69 -5.71
N ASN A 321 6.26 -2.79 -6.27
CA ASN A 321 6.46 -1.43 -5.78
C ASN A 321 5.86 -0.41 -6.78
N LYS A 322 6.21 0.88 -6.64
CA LYS A 322 5.86 1.94 -7.59
C LYS A 322 7.08 2.42 -8.38
N LEU A 323 8.12 1.59 -8.50
CA LEU A 323 9.42 2.00 -9.04
C LEU A 323 9.29 2.47 -10.47
N THR A 324 9.77 3.69 -10.73
CA THR A 324 9.91 4.23 -12.10
C THR A 324 11.33 4.10 -12.62
N THR A 325 12.30 3.99 -11.71
CA THR A 325 13.73 3.81 -11.98
C THR A 325 14.39 2.98 -10.88
N ILE A 326 15.41 2.21 -11.26
CA ILE A 326 16.35 1.56 -10.33
C ILE A 326 17.76 2.02 -10.71
N GLY A 327 18.50 2.55 -9.74
CA GLY A 327 19.89 2.97 -9.92
C GLY A 327 20.84 1.82 -9.60
N PHE A 328 21.30 1.07 -10.60
CA PHE A 328 22.22 -0.05 -10.35
C PHE A 328 23.69 0.38 -10.18
N GLY A 329 24.14 1.48 -10.78
CA GLY A 329 25.58 1.75 -10.84
C GLY A 329 26.36 0.57 -11.46
N ASN A 330 27.29 -0.04 -10.71
CA ASN A 330 28.03 -1.25 -11.13
C ASN A 330 27.81 -2.42 -10.15
N LEU A 331 26.62 -3.03 -10.16
CA LEU A 331 26.36 -4.28 -9.44
C LEU A 331 26.91 -5.50 -10.21
N GLY A 332 28.23 -5.56 -10.43
CA GLY A 332 28.87 -6.62 -11.23
C GLY A 332 28.75 -8.03 -10.63
N LYS A 333 28.35 -8.16 -9.36
CA LYS A 333 28.11 -9.44 -8.68
C LYS A 333 26.65 -9.91 -8.75
N LEU A 334 25.72 -9.06 -9.18
CA LEU A 334 24.28 -9.36 -9.15
C LEU A 334 23.97 -10.57 -10.03
N GLN A 335 23.34 -11.59 -9.45
CA GLN A 335 22.96 -12.85 -10.11
C GLN A 335 21.45 -12.98 -10.27
N PHE A 336 20.68 -12.43 -9.33
CA PHE A 336 19.22 -12.52 -9.32
C PHE A 336 18.60 -11.13 -9.20
N LEU A 337 17.69 -10.82 -10.12
CA LEU A 337 16.89 -9.61 -10.11
C LEU A 337 15.42 -9.93 -10.33
N ASN A 338 14.59 -9.64 -9.33
CA ASN A 338 13.14 -9.58 -9.45
C ASN A 338 12.66 -8.13 -9.26
N CYS A 339 12.14 -7.53 -10.34
CA CYS A 339 11.54 -6.21 -10.34
C CYS A 339 10.13 -6.22 -10.96
N ASN A 340 9.44 -7.36 -10.89
CA ASN A 340 8.08 -7.54 -11.39
C ASN A 340 7.10 -6.50 -10.84
N GLY A 341 6.03 -6.19 -11.59
CA GLY A 341 4.91 -5.40 -11.06
C GLY A 341 5.30 -3.98 -10.64
N ASN A 342 6.17 -3.33 -11.41
CA ASN A 342 6.61 -1.94 -11.19
C ASN A 342 6.14 -1.03 -12.34
N ARG A 343 6.69 0.19 -12.42
CA ARG A 343 6.36 1.19 -13.45
C ARG A 343 7.59 1.57 -14.29
N LEU A 344 8.57 0.67 -14.38
CA LEU A 344 9.85 0.92 -15.06
C LEU A 344 9.63 1.12 -16.55
N LYS A 345 10.14 2.22 -17.10
CA LYS A 345 10.16 2.48 -18.56
C LYS A 345 11.44 2.01 -19.23
N THR A 346 12.51 1.96 -18.45
CA THR A 346 13.86 1.58 -18.86
C THR A 346 14.47 0.70 -17.78
N LEU A 347 15.30 -0.25 -18.20
CA LEU A 347 16.07 -1.10 -17.29
C LEU A 347 17.46 -1.28 -17.90
N ASP A 348 18.46 -0.61 -17.34
CA ASP A 348 19.85 -0.70 -17.81
C ASP A 348 20.59 -1.78 -17.02
N LEU A 349 20.88 -2.90 -17.68
CA LEU A 349 21.54 -4.07 -17.09
C LEU A 349 22.92 -4.33 -17.67
N ARG A 350 23.45 -3.41 -18.48
CA ARG A 350 24.69 -3.66 -19.27
C ARG A 350 25.91 -3.97 -18.41
N LYS A 351 25.91 -3.55 -17.14
CA LYS A 351 27.01 -3.77 -16.18
C LYS A 351 26.80 -4.99 -15.28
N GLN A 352 25.61 -5.59 -15.26
CA GLN A 352 25.25 -6.76 -14.45
C GLN A 352 25.63 -8.04 -15.20
N THR A 353 26.92 -8.20 -15.53
CA THR A 353 27.41 -9.26 -16.42
C THR A 353 27.28 -10.68 -15.86
N LYS A 354 27.06 -10.81 -14.54
CA LYS A 354 26.82 -12.07 -13.82
C LYS A 354 25.35 -12.42 -13.63
N LEU A 355 24.42 -11.63 -14.18
CA LEU A 355 22.99 -11.85 -14.03
C LEU A 355 22.56 -13.17 -14.68
N GLN A 356 21.92 -14.04 -13.89
CA GLN A 356 21.44 -15.37 -14.30
C GLN A 356 19.92 -15.43 -14.32
N TYR A 357 19.25 -14.69 -13.44
CA TYR A 357 17.80 -14.70 -13.29
C TYR A 357 17.26 -13.28 -13.39
N LEU A 358 16.39 -13.03 -14.38
CA LEU A 358 15.71 -11.76 -14.56
C LEU A 358 14.20 -11.93 -14.64
N TYR A 359 13.51 -11.38 -13.65
CA TYR A 359 12.06 -11.23 -13.62
C TYR A 359 11.73 -9.74 -13.70
N CYS A 360 11.15 -9.32 -14.82
CA CYS A 360 10.75 -7.93 -15.06
C CYS A 360 9.35 -7.83 -15.71
N ASP A 361 8.51 -8.84 -15.50
CA ASP A 361 7.11 -8.85 -15.93
C ASP A 361 6.33 -7.65 -15.38
N TYR A 362 5.25 -7.28 -16.06
CA TYR A 362 4.30 -6.25 -15.60
C TYR A 362 4.98 -4.91 -15.29
N ASN A 363 5.82 -4.46 -16.22
CA ASN A 363 6.43 -3.14 -16.22
C ASN A 363 5.97 -2.33 -17.44
N ARG A 364 6.70 -1.27 -17.81
CA ARG A 364 6.41 -0.41 -18.96
C ARG A 364 7.63 -0.30 -19.88
N LEU A 365 8.47 -1.33 -19.92
CA LEU A 365 9.73 -1.34 -20.66
C LEU A 365 9.45 -1.24 -22.16
N SER A 366 9.95 -0.20 -22.82
CA SER A 366 9.81 -0.03 -24.28
C SER A 366 10.98 -0.59 -25.08
N ALA A 367 12.06 -0.95 -24.38
CA ALA A 367 13.23 -1.63 -24.90
C ALA A 367 13.90 -2.37 -23.74
N LEU A 368 14.60 -3.47 -24.05
CA LEU A 368 15.38 -4.24 -23.09
C LEU A 368 16.61 -4.78 -23.80
N ASP A 369 17.78 -4.25 -23.45
CA ASP A 369 19.08 -4.70 -23.98
C ASP A 369 19.72 -5.67 -23.00
N LEU A 370 19.85 -6.93 -23.42
CA LEU A 370 20.43 -8.02 -22.64
C LEU A 370 21.75 -8.53 -23.22
N THR A 371 22.34 -7.79 -24.17
CA THR A 371 23.58 -8.21 -24.83
C THR A 371 24.78 -8.25 -23.87
N GLY A 372 24.73 -7.48 -22.78
CA GLY A 372 25.72 -7.48 -21.70
C GLY A 372 25.51 -8.57 -20.64
N ASN A 373 24.49 -9.43 -20.77
CA ASN A 373 24.11 -10.43 -19.75
C ASN A 373 24.21 -11.87 -20.30
N PRO A 374 25.40 -12.35 -20.71
CA PRO A 374 25.56 -13.65 -21.38
C PRO A 374 25.28 -14.85 -20.45
N GLU A 375 25.30 -14.64 -19.13
CA GLU A 375 25.04 -15.66 -18.11
C GLU A 375 23.55 -15.93 -17.86
N LEU A 376 22.65 -15.21 -18.53
CA LEU A 376 21.22 -15.28 -18.30
C LEU A 376 20.66 -16.68 -18.62
N ALA A 377 20.08 -17.33 -17.62
CA ALA A 377 19.49 -18.66 -17.68
C ALA A 377 17.95 -18.63 -17.65
N ILE A 378 17.36 -17.65 -16.94
CA ILE A 378 15.91 -17.44 -16.87
C ILE A 378 15.57 -15.98 -17.17
N LEU A 379 14.61 -15.76 -18.07
CA LEU A 379 14.11 -14.43 -18.42
C LEU A 379 12.58 -14.41 -18.51
N TYR A 380 11.95 -13.72 -17.58
CA TYR A 380 10.53 -13.37 -17.67
C TYR A 380 10.37 -11.86 -17.85
N CYS A 381 9.83 -11.45 -19.00
CA CYS A 381 9.65 -10.06 -19.40
C CYS A 381 8.28 -9.83 -20.08
N SER A 382 7.27 -10.58 -19.65
CA SER A 382 5.90 -10.50 -20.16
C SER A 382 5.20 -9.22 -19.70
N ASN A 383 4.12 -8.85 -20.39
CA ASN A 383 3.29 -7.69 -20.03
C ASN A 383 4.09 -6.39 -19.88
N ASN A 384 5.01 -6.15 -20.83
CA ASN A 384 5.74 -4.90 -20.99
C ASN A 384 5.29 -4.16 -22.26
N ALA A 385 6.03 -3.14 -22.64
CA ALA A 385 5.82 -2.41 -23.88
C ALA A 385 6.91 -2.71 -24.91
N LEU A 386 7.47 -3.93 -24.94
CA LEU A 386 8.55 -4.26 -25.88
C LEU A 386 7.97 -4.43 -27.30
N PRO A 387 8.63 -3.90 -28.34
CA PRO A 387 8.29 -4.24 -29.73
C PRO A 387 9.08 -5.45 -30.23
N TYR A 388 10.24 -5.74 -29.65
CA TYR A 388 11.05 -6.91 -29.98
C TYR A 388 11.98 -7.22 -28.82
N LEU A 389 12.70 -8.34 -28.93
CA LEU A 389 13.78 -8.68 -28.01
C LEU A 389 14.91 -9.34 -28.78
N ASN A 390 16.17 -9.00 -28.45
CA ASN A 390 17.35 -9.66 -28.99
C ASN A 390 18.01 -10.50 -27.92
N LEU A 391 18.06 -11.80 -28.14
CA LEU A 391 18.62 -12.80 -27.23
C LEU A 391 19.81 -13.53 -27.81
N GLU A 392 20.37 -13.12 -28.96
CA GLU A 392 21.49 -13.82 -29.63
C GLU A 392 22.70 -14.09 -28.73
N LYS A 393 22.98 -13.20 -27.77
CA LYS A 393 24.11 -13.34 -26.83
C LYS A 393 23.79 -14.14 -25.58
N ASN A 394 22.52 -14.42 -25.31
CA ASN A 394 22.05 -15.12 -24.10
C ASN A 394 21.96 -16.63 -24.37
N THR A 395 23.08 -17.27 -24.72
CA THR A 395 23.13 -18.66 -25.18
C THR A 395 22.86 -19.69 -24.08
N LYS A 396 22.90 -19.26 -22.82
CA LYS A 396 22.61 -20.07 -21.62
C LYS A 396 21.13 -20.07 -21.24
N LEU A 397 20.27 -19.36 -21.98
CA LEU A 397 18.86 -19.21 -21.64
C LEU A 397 18.11 -20.54 -21.76
N GLN A 398 17.48 -20.97 -20.67
CA GLN A 398 16.76 -22.23 -20.54
C GLN A 398 15.25 -22.01 -20.42
N ASP A 399 14.83 -20.96 -19.72
CA ASP A 399 13.43 -20.62 -19.52
C ASP A 399 13.17 -19.16 -19.91
N PHE A 400 12.13 -18.96 -20.72
CA PHE A 400 11.84 -17.70 -21.39
C PHE A 400 10.33 -17.45 -21.46
N ARG A 401 9.89 -16.31 -20.94
CA ARG A 401 8.49 -15.83 -21.03
C ARG A 401 8.46 -14.37 -21.46
N CYS A 402 7.78 -14.06 -22.56
CA CYS A 402 7.74 -12.73 -23.15
C CYS A 402 6.37 -12.43 -23.80
N GLU A 403 5.31 -12.87 -23.14
CA GLU A 403 3.94 -12.72 -23.66
C GLU A 403 3.35 -11.34 -23.33
N GLY A 404 2.25 -10.95 -23.99
CA GLY A 404 1.49 -9.74 -23.62
C GLY A 404 2.24 -8.42 -23.85
N ASN A 405 3.32 -8.41 -24.63
CA ASN A 405 4.07 -7.20 -24.94
C ASN A 405 3.34 -6.32 -25.95
N THR A 406 3.01 -5.07 -25.55
CA THR A 406 2.21 -4.14 -26.36
C THR A 406 2.93 -2.81 -26.59
N TYR A 407 3.27 -2.49 -27.84
CA TYR A 407 3.98 -1.26 -28.21
C TYR A 407 3.07 -0.26 -28.92
N GLY A 408 3.00 0.98 -28.43
CA GLY A 408 2.18 2.03 -29.01
C GLY A 408 2.80 2.66 -30.26
N ILE A 409 2.12 2.60 -31.39
CA ILE A 409 2.50 3.23 -32.67
C ILE A 409 1.56 4.38 -33.04
N LYS A 410 2.01 5.29 -33.92
CA LYS A 410 1.20 6.39 -34.46
C LYS A 410 1.10 6.27 -35.99
N PRO A 411 0.11 5.53 -36.52
CA PRO A 411 -0.12 5.42 -37.96
C PRO A 411 -0.57 6.75 -38.58
N ASP A 412 -0.37 6.89 -39.90
CA ASP A 412 -0.89 8.01 -40.68
C ASP A 412 -2.41 7.89 -40.92
N SER A 413 -3.01 8.89 -41.57
CA SER A 413 -4.45 8.90 -41.91
C SER A 413 -4.88 7.77 -42.85
N LYS A 414 -3.92 7.10 -43.51
CA LYS A 414 -4.12 5.93 -44.36
C LYS A 414 -3.82 4.62 -43.62
N ARG A 415 -3.72 4.64 -42.28
CA ARG A 415 -3.43 3.48 -41.42
C ARG A 415 -2.05 2.86 -41.66
N ARG A 416 -1.06 3.64 -42.12
CA ARG A 416 0.29 3.16 -42.41
C ARG A 416 1.28 3.57 -41.32
N TYR A 417 2.21 2.68 -40.98
CA TYR A 417 3.30 2.95 -40.05
C TYR A 417 4.62 2.37 -40.57
N ASN A 418 5.69 3.14 -40.46
CA ASN A 418 7.04 2.70 -40.84
C ASN A 418 7.72 2.02 -39.65
N LEU A 419 7.89 0.69 -39.71
CA LEU A 419 8.52 -0.10 -38.65
C LEU A 419 9.99 0.26 -38.41
N SER A 420 10.69 0.81 -39.40
CA SER A 420 12.07 1.30 -39.21
C SER A 420 12.19 2.46 -38.20
N LYS A 421 11.07 3.06 -37.78
CA LYS A 421 11.04 4.05 -36.69
C LYS A 421 11.23 3.42 -35.30
N ILE A 422 11.06 2.10 -35.18
CA ILE A 422 11.33 1.36 -33.95
C ILE A 422 12.81 1.02 -33.94
N ALA A 423 13.58 1.70 -33.10
CA ALA A 423 15.03 1.51 -33.00
C ALA A 423 15.37 0.04 -32.68
N GLY A 424 16.32 -0.54 -33.42
CA GLY A 424 16.82 -1.90 -33.22
C GLY A 424 15.93 -3.04 -33.73
N LEU A 425 14.70 -2.77 -34.17
CA LEU A 425 13.81 -3.78 -34.76
C LEU A 425 14.35 -4.25 -36.12
N ASN A 426 14.63 -5.55 -36.25
CA ASN A 426 15.01 -6.14 -37.53
C ASN A 426 13.80 -6.72 -38.26
N ILE A 427 13.38 -6.04 -39.33
CA ILE A 427 12.17 -6.37 -40.10
C ILE A 427 12.21 -7.78 -40.71
N LYS A 428 13.42 -8.29 -41.01
CA LYS A 428 13.59 -9.64 -41.59
C LYS A 428 13.30 -10.77 -40.60
N LYS A 429 13.27 -10.47 -39.29
CA LYS A 429 12.98 -11.44 -38.22
C LYS A 429 11.49 -11.53 -37.88
N LEU A 430 10.63 -10.74 -38.55
CA LEU A 430 9.19 -10.78 -38.36
C LEU A 430 8.57 -11.89 -39.20
N SER A 431 7.60 -12.57 -38.62
CA SER A 431 6.74 -13.55 -39.30
C SER A 431 5.34 -13.52 -38.70
N GLY A 432 4.37 -14.17 -39.34
CA GLY A 432 3.01 -14.32 -38.79
C GLY A 432 2.30 -12.99 -38.52
N ILE A 433 2.45 -11.99 -39.40
CA ILE A 433 1.82 -10.67 -39.23
C ILE A 433 0.30 -10.80 -39.42
N ASN A 434 -0.46 -10.35 -38.42
CA ASN A 434 -1.93 -10.33 -38.44
C ASN A 434 -2.46 -8.91 -38.17
N GLY A 435 -3.60 -8.55 -38.77
CA GLY A 435 -4.23 -7.22 -38.62
C GLY A 435 -3.59 -6.13 -39.49
N GLY A 436 -2.69 -6.50 -40.39
CA GLY A 436 -2.12 -5.61 -41.39
C GLY A 436 -1.25 -6.35 -42.40
N THR A 437 -0.88 -5.63 -43.46
CA THR A 437 0.01 -6.11 -44.52
C THR A 437 1.34 -5.37 -44.48
N LEU A 438 2.45 -6.11 -44.52
CA LEU A 438 3.81 -5.56 -44.58
C LEU A 438 4.32 -5.48 -46.02
N SER A 439 4.81 -4.30 -46.43
CA SER A 439 5.51 -4.09 -47.69
C SER A 439 6.82 -3.33 -47.41
N GLY A 440 7.95 -4.01 -47.58
CA GLY A 440 9.25 -3.48 -47.13
C GLY A 440 9.22 -3.21 -45.62
N SER A 441 9.38 -1.94 -45.23
CA SER A 441 9.29 -1.51 -43.83
C SER A 441 7.95 -0.91 -43.42
N GLN A 442 7.02 -0.76 -44.37
CA GLN A 442 5.73 -0.13 -44.13
C GLN A 442 4.69 -1.20 -43.82
N VAL A 443 4.10 -1.12 -42.62
CA VAL A 443 2.91 -1.91 -42.28
C VAL A 443 1.66 -1.06 -42.48
N THR A 444 0.68 -1.61 -43.20
CA THR A 444 -0.63 -0.99 -43.40
C THR A 444 -1.67 -1.79 -42.63
N MET A 445 -2.33 -1.19 -41.64
CA MET A 445 -3.36 -1.89 -40.86
C MET A 445 -4.62 -2.13 -41.70
N ASP A 446 -5.24 -3.28 -41.52
CA ASP A 446 -6.50 -3.61 -42.20
C ASP A 446 -7.62 -2.65 -41.77
N LYS A 447 -8.65 -2.49 -42.60
CA LYS A 447 -9.73 -1.48 -42.43
C LYS A 447 -10.35 -1.47 -41.02
N ASN A 448 -10.52 -2.63 -40.42
CA ASN A 448 -11.17 -2.82 -39.11
C ASN A 448 -10.18 -3.27 -38.02
N ALA A 449 -8.90 -3.49 -38.36
CA ALA A 449 -7.91 -3.85 -37.37
C ALA A 449 -7.67 -2.67 -36.41
N THR A 450 -7.63 -2.98 -35.13
CA THR A 450 -7.32 -2.03 -34.05
C THR A 450 -5.91 -2.24 -33.52
N GLN A 451 -5.24 -3.32 -33.90
CA GLN A 451 -3.88 -3.68 -33.52
C GLN A 451 -3.25 -4.55 -34.60
N ILE A 452 -1.92 -4.68 -34.58
CA ILE A 452 -1.17 -5.64 -35.39
C ILE A 452 -0.46 -6.59 -34.44
N THR A 453 -0.48 -7.90 -34.72
CA THR A 453 0.36 -8.87 -34.00
C THR A 453 1.35 -9.51 -34.95
N TYR A 454 2.50 -9.94 -34.44
CA TYR A 454 3.52 -10.65 -35.20
C TYR A 454 4.40 -11.49 -34.29
N THR A 455 4.99 -12.53 -34.84
CA THR A 455 6.04 -13.32 -34.19
C THR A 455 7.40 -12.74 -34.58
N TYR A 456 8.29 -12.58 -33.61
CA TYR A 456 9.66 -12.14 -33.80
C TYR A 456 10.63 -13.25 -33.42
N ASP A 457 11.58 -13.56 -34.31
CA ASP A 457 12.73 -14.40 -33.98
C ASP A 457 13.66 -13.63 -33.03
N CYS A 458 13.69 -14.03 -31.77
CA CYS A 458 14.51 -13.37 -30.75
C CYS A 458 15.96 -13.85 -30.80
N GLY A 459 16.30 -14.87 -31.61
CA GLY A 459 17.59 -15.55 -31.58
C GLY A 459 17.62 -16.68 -30.54
N ASN A 460 18.68 -17.49 -30.56
CA ASN A 460 18.88 -18.62 -29.64
C ASN A 460 17.69 -19.60 -29.59
N LYS A 461 17.05 -19.85 -30.74
CA LYS A 461 15.87 -20.72 -30.88
C LYS A 461 14.64 -20.22 -30.10
N GLN A 462 14.67 -18.97 -29.63
CA GLN A 462 13.56 -18.33 -28.96
C GLN A 462 12.78 -17.46 -29.94
N SER A 463 11.46 -17.44 -29.77
CA SER A 463 10.57 -16.54 -30.49
C SER A 463 9.48 -16.05 -29.55
N ALA A 464 8.96 -14.86 -29.81
CA ALA A 464 7.90 -14.27 -29.00
C ALA A 464 6.92 -13.49 -29.89
N SER A 465 5.67 -13.38 -29.42
CA SER A 465 4.62 -12.61 -30.08
C SER A 465 4.57 -11.20 -29.51
N PHE A 466 4.54 -10.21 -30.39
CA PHE A 466 4.47 -8.79 -30.05
C PHE A 466 3.25 -8.15 -30.68
N THR A 467 2.67 -7.17 -29.98
CA THR A 467 1.47 -6.45 -30.46
C THR A 467 1.78 -4.97 -30.63
N LEU A 468 1.47 -4.41 -31.79
CA LEU A 468 1.43 -2.97 -32.01
C LEU A 468 0.01 -2.45 -31.79
N THR A 469 -0.13 -1.45 -30.94
CA THR A 469 -1.40 -0.79 -30.63
C THR A 469 -1.37 0.66 -31.04
N VAL A 470 -2.54 1.27 -31.25
CA VAL A 470 -2.69 2.69 -31.55
C VAL A 470 -3.28 3.36 -30.32
N PRO A 471 -2.49 4.08 -29.52
CA PRO A 471 -2.99 4.78 -28.34
C PRO A 471 -3.85 5.98 -28.74
N VAL A 472 -4.76 6.36 -27.85
CA VAL A 472 -5.49 7.62 -27.91
C VAL A 472 -4.47 8.76 -27.83
N SER A 473 -4.59 9.69 -28.77
CA SER A 473 -3.76 10.89 -28.88
C SER A 473 -4.51 12.16 -28.49
N GLY A 474 -5.84 12.10 -28.40
CA GLY A 474 -6.65 13.22 -27.93
C GLY A 474 -8.11 12.82 -27.70
N ILE A 475 -8.75 13.56 -26.80
CA ILE A 475 -10.20 13.51 -26.55
C ILE A 475 -10.73 14.93 -26.70
N ARG A 476 -11.87 15.09 -27.36
CA ARG A 476 -12.60 16.36 -27.42
C ARG A 476 -14.05 16.13 -27.02
N LEU A 477 -14.58 16.98 -26.13
CA LEU A 477 -16.01 17.00 -25.82
C LEU A 477 -16.75 17.94 -26.77
N ASN A 478 -18.02 17.65 -27.04
CA ASN A 478 -18.91 18.52 -27.80
C ASN A 478 -19.21 19.86 -27.10
N GLN A 479 -18.96 19.96 -25.78
CA GLN A 479 -19.09 21.17 -24.98
C GLN A 479 -17.91 21.28 -24.00
N SER A 480 -17.32 22.48 -23.89
CA SER A 480 -16.33 22.81 -22.85
C SER A 480 -16.93 23.57 -21.67
N ASN A 481 -18.09 24.21 -21.89
CA ASN A 481 -18.88 24.88 -20.87
C ASN A 481 -20.36 24.52 -21.07
N LEU A 482 -21.04 24.16 -19.99
CA LEU A 482 -22.43 23.74 -20.00
C LEU A 482 -23.17 24.42 -18.85
N LYS A 483 -24.29 25.09 -19.16
CA LYS A 483 -25.22 25.59 -18.14
C LYS A 483 -26.41 24.65 -18.05
N LEU A 484 -26.77 24.25 -16.84
CA LEU A 484 -27.91 23.37 -16.56
C LEU A 484 -28.83 24.01 -15.54
N GLN A 485 -30.13 23.84 -15.76
CA GLN A 485 -31.09 23.99 -14.67
C GLN A 485 -30.94 22.83 -13.68
N ARG A 486 -31.35 23.05 -12.44
CA ARG A 486 -31.36 21.98 -11.43
C ARG A 486 -32.25 20.81 -11.87
N GLU A 487 -31.82 19.59 -11.57
CA GLU A 487 -32.36 18.30 -12.02
C GLU A 487 -32.30 18.05 -13.55
N ALA A 488 -31.94 19.04 -14.36
CA ALA A 488 -31.77 18.87 -15.79
C ALA A 488 -30.56 17.97 -16.10
N THR A 489 -30.66 17.28 -17.23
CA THR A 489 -29.61 16.36 -17.70
C THR A 489 -29.11 16.73 -19.08
N TYR A 490 -27.83 16.48 -19.33
CA TYR A 490 -27.22 16.64 -20.65
C TYR A 490 -26.17 15.56 -20.88
N THR A 491 -26.11 14.99 -22.07
CA THR A 491 -25.11 13.97 -22.41
C THR A 491 -23.95 14.60 -23.17
N LEU A 492 -22.79 14.64 -22.53
CA LEU A 492 -21.53 15.03 -23.17
C LEU A 492 -21.10 13.92 -24.14
N LYS A 493 -20.76 14.31 -25.39
CA LYS A 493 -20.35 13.40 -26.46
C LYS A 493 -18.85 13.54 -26.72
N PRO A 494 -18.03 12.54 -26.36
CA PRO A 494 -16.60 12.55 -26.63
C PRO A 494 -16.29 12.15 -28.07
N THR A 495 -15.31 12.81 -28.68
CA THR A 495 -14.65 12.41 -29.93
C THR A 495 -13.23 11.99 -29.60
N ILE A 496 -12.87 10.75 -29.95
CA ILE A 496 -11.56 10.15 -29.68
C ILE A 496 -10.71 10.20 -30.95
N THR A 497 -9.46 10.64 -30.81
CA THR A 497 -8.49 10.72 -31.91
C THR A 497 -7.27 9.84 -31.60
N PRO A 498 -6.80 8.99 -32.53
CA PRO A 498 -7.41 8.71 -33.83
C PRO A 498 -8.66 7.82 -33.72
N SER A 499 -9.49 7.81 -34.76
CA SER A 499 -10.67 6.93 -34.83
C SER A 499 -10.32 5.43 -34.84
N MET A 500 -9.07 5.08 -35.14
CA MET A 500 -8.56 3.71 -35.10
C MET A 500 -7.88 3.33 -33.77
N ALA A 501 -7.97 4.16 -32.72
CA ALA A 501 -7.35 3.86 -31.43
C ALA A 501 -7.80 2.48 -30.90
N THR A 502 -6.86 1.72 -30.33
CA THR A 502 -7.07 0.31 -29.94
C THR A 502 -8.05 0.18 -28.78
N ASN A 503 -7.82 0.94 -27.71
CA ASN A 503 -8.72 0.99 -26.56
C ASN A 503 -9.40 2.36 -26.49
N ARG A 504 -10.71 2.35 -26.71
CA ARG A 504 -11.57 3.55 -26.76
C ARG A 504 -12.44 3.72 -25.52
N LYS A 505 -12.20 2.94 -24.46
CA LYS A 505 -12.93 3.05 -23.19
C LYS A 505 -12.56 4.34 -22.48
N LEU A 506 -13.54 4.93 -21.79
CA LEU A 506 -13.44 6.22 -21.14
C LEU A 506 -13.86 6.11 -19.67
N LYS A 507 -13.13 6.80 -18.79
CA LYS A 507 -13.49 7.03 -17.38
C LYS A 507 -14.08 8.44 -17.25
N TRP A 508 -15.21 8.55 -16.57
CA TRP A 508 -15.88 9.83 -16.30
C TRP A 508 -15.86 10.13 -14.81
N THR A 509 -15.54 11.37 -14.45
CA THR A 509 -15.54 11.83 -13.05
C THR A 509 -16.15 13.22 -12.92
N SER A 510 -16.73 13.49 -11.75
CA SER A 510 -17.15 14.82 -11.33
C SER A 510 -16.26 15.27 -10.18
N SER A 511 -15.81 16.53 -10.20
CA SER A 511 -15.05 17.13 -9.10
C SER A 511 -15.89 17.36 -7.85
N ASP A 512 -17.22 17.46 -7.98
CA ASP A 512 -18.17 17.49 -6.86
C ASP A 512 -19.50 16.86 -7.30
N SER A 513 -19.70 15.60 -6.88
CA SER A 513 -20.91 14.84 -7.18
C SER A 513 -22.17 15.39 -6.50
N LYS A 514 -22.04 16.29 -5.51
CA LYS A 514 -23.18 16.97 -4.86
C LYS A 514 -23.72 18.10 -5.72
N ILE A 515 -22.90 18.70 -6.59
CA ILE A 515 -23.32 19.74 -7.55
C ILE A 515 -23.85 19.11 -8.82
N ALA A 516 -23.08 18.20 -9.44
CA ALA A 516 -23.55 17.42 -10.58
C ALA A 516 -22.92 16.03 -10.64
N THR A 517 -23.70 15.03 -11.03
CA THR A 517 -23.21 13.67 -11.29
C THR A 517 -22.99 13.44 -12.77
N VAL A 518 -22.16 12.45 -13.11
CA VAL A 518 -21.94 11.99 -14.48
C VAL A 518 -21.95 10.46 -14.53
N THR A 519 -22.63 9.88 -15.52
CA THR A 519 -22.64 8.43 -15.74
C THR A 519 -21.41 7.97 -16.55
N SER A 520 -21.18 6.65 -16.63
CA SER A 520 -20.16 6.06 -17.51
C SER A 520 -20.35 6.36 -19.01
N SER A 521 -21.55 6.78 -19.42
CA SER A 521 -21.88 7.22 -20.78
C SER A 521 -21.76 8.72 -21.00
N GLY A 522 -21.30 9.49 -20.00
CA GLY A 522 -21.15 10.94 -20.09
C GLY A 522 -22.45 11.73 -19.88
N ARG A 523 -23.52 11.12 -19.35
CA ARG A 523 -24.76 11.82 -19.00
C ARG A 523 -24.58 12.54 -17.68
N VAL A 524 -24.57 13.87 -17.75
CA VAL A 524 -24.47 14.80 -16.61
C VAL A 524 -25.87 15.11 -16.07
N LYS A 525 -26.04 15.16 -14.75
CA LYS A 525 -27.25 15.65 -14.07
C LYS A 525 -26.90 16.73 -13.06
N GLY A 526 -27.49 17.92 -13.18
CA GLY A 526 -27.34 18.97 -12.18
C GLY A 526 -28.19 18.67 -10.94
N LEU A 527 -27.62 18.75 -9.75
CA LEU A 527 -28.29 18.41 -8.48
C LEU A 527 -28.41 19.61 -7.54
N LYS A 528 -27.40 20.47 -7.49
CA LYS A 528 -27.35 21.65 -6.63
C LYS A 528 -26.70 22.80 -7.38
N ALA A 529 -27.15 24.02 -7.09
CA ALA A 529 -26.55 25.22 -7.66
C ALA A 529 -25.04 25.30 -7.32
N GLY A 530 -24.24 25.67 -8.32
CA GLY A 530 -22.79 25.72 -8.22
C GLY A 530 -22.09 25.43 -9.54
N SER A 531 -20.75 25.49 -9.53
CA SER A 531 -19.91 25.14 -10.68
C SER A 531 -19.09 23.90 -10.36
N VAL A 532 -19.04 22.95 -11.28
CA VAL A 532 -18.25 21.72 -11.17
C VAL A 532 -17.57 21.41 -12.50
N VAL A 533 -16.43 20.72 -12.45
CA VAL A 533 -15.75 20.20 -13.65
C VAL A 533 -16.04 18.71 -13.81
N ILE A 534 -16.56 18.35 -14.97
CA ILE A 534 -16.72 16.97 -15.43
C ILE A 534 -15.50 16.61 -16.29
N THR A 535 -14.84 15.50 -15.97
CA THR A 535 -13.64 15.01 -16.69
C THR A 535 -13.93 13.70 -17.40
N CYS A 536 -13.50 13.59 -18.65
CA CYS A 536 -13.50 12.39 -19.47
C CYS A 536 -12.06 11.99 -19.78
N GLN A 537 -11.62 10.80 -19.37
CA GLN A 537 -10.24 10.32 -19.49
C GLN A 537 -10.15 9.01 -20.28
N ALA A 538 -9.13 8.85 -21.12
CA ALA A 538 -8.83 7.59 -21.81
C ALA A 538 -8.32 6.53 -20.82
N MET A 539 -8.79 5.29 -20.98
CA MET A 539 -8.39 4.15 -20.13
C MET A 539 -7.27 3.29 -20.75
N ASP A 540 -6.60 3.77 -21.79
CA ASP A 540 -5.54 3.05 -22.51
C ASP A 540 -4.12 3.36 -21.99
N GLY A 541 -4.01 4.15 -20.92
CA GLY A 541 -2.72 4.56 -20.35
C GLY A 541 -2.07 5.77 -21.04
N SER A 542 -2.67 6.32 -22.11
CA SER A 542 -2.14 7.49 -22.83
C SER A 542 -2.15 8.79 -22.01
N GLY A 543 -2.92 8.84 -20.92
CA GLY A 543 -3.11 10.03 -20.08
C GLY A 543 -4.02 11.11 -20.71
N GLN A 544 -4.60 10.85 -21.89
CA GLN A 544 -5.44 11.82 -22.58
C GLN A 544 -6.74 12.07 -21.85
N LYS A 545 -7.13 13.34 -21.72
CA LYS A 545 -8.36 13.78 -21.04
C LYS A 545 -8.99 14.99 -21.72
N ALA A 546 -10.29 15.17 -21.51
CA ALA A 546 -11.04 16.36 -21.86
C ALA A 546 -11.97 16.75 -20.70
N THR A 547 -12.23 18.04 -20.54
CA THR A 547 -13.04 18.55 -19.43
C THR A 547 -14.18 19.44 -19.93
N CYS A 548 -15.26 19.48 -19.16
CA CYS A 548 -16.39 20.39 -19.34
C CYS A 548 -16.70 21.06 -18.01
N ARG A 549 -16.72 22.40 -17.97
CA ARG A 549 -17.22 23.15 -16.82
C ARG A 549 -18.75 23.17 -16.87
N VAL A 550 -19.38 22.63 -15.84
CA VAL A 550 -20.83 22.60 -15.68
C VAL A 550 -21.23 23.58 -14.61
N THR A 551 -22.08 24.55 -14.95
CA THR A 551 -22.71 25.45 -14.00
C THR A 551 -24.17 25.06 -13.85
N VAL A 552 -24.58 24.74 -12.63
CA VAL A 552 -25.98 24.48 -12.29
C VAL A 552 -26.55 25.77 -11.71
N ASP A 553 -27.59 26.28 -12.34
CA ASP A 553 -28.21 27.56 -11.96
C ASP A 553 -28.91 27.47 -10.60
N THR A 554 -29.02 28.61 -9.91
CA THR A 554 -29.89 28.77 -8.74
C THR A 554 -31.34 28.88 -9.17
N TYR A 555 -32.27 28.29 -8.40
CA TYR A 555 -33.70 28.56 -8.59
C TYR A 555 -33.99 30.06 -8.52
N THR A 556 -34.84 30.56 -9.42
CA THR A 556 -35.51 31.85 -9.27
C THR A 556 -36.35 31.85 -7.99
N HIS A 557 -36.77 33.03 -7.51
CA HIS A 557 -37.54 33.10 -6.26
C HIS A 557 -38.82 32.25 -6.30
N THR A 558 -39.55 32.24 -7.43
CA THR A 558 -40.75 31.42 -7.60
C THR A 558 -40.43 29.93 -7.64
N GLU A 559 -39.39 29.52 -8.39
CA GLU A 559 -38.97 28.12 -8.45
C GLU A 559 -38.52 27.62 -7.07
N ALA A 560 -37.83 28.46 -6.30
CA ALA A 560 -37.41 28.12 -4.95
C ALA A 560 -38.61 27.92 -4.01
N PHE A 561 -39.66 28.73 -4.14
CA PHE A 561 -40.92 28.56 -3.42
C PHE A 561 -41.60 27.23 -3.79
N VAL A 562 -41.74 26.95 -5.09
CA VAL A 562 -42.35 25.70 -5.58
C VAL A 562 -41.54 24.48 -5.15
N ALA A 563 -40.22 24.52 -5.29
CA ALA A 563 -39.33 23.44 -4.86
C ALA A 563 -39.43 23.16 -3.35
N ARG A 564 -39.63 24.22 -2.55
CA ARG A 564 -39.92 24.07 -1.12
C ARG A 564 -41.23 23.31 -0.90
N LEU A 565 -42.30 23.58 -1.65
CA LEU A 565 -43.56 22.85 -1.51
C LEU A 565 -43.40 21.35 -1.81
N TYR A 566 -42.67 20.99 -2.87
CA TYR A 566 -42.32 19.59 -3.15
C TYR A 566 -41.58 18.95 -1.97
N THR A 567 -40.64 19.67 -1.37
CA THR A 567 -39.83 19.16 -0.26
C THR A 567 -40.68 19.00 1.01
N GLU A 568 -41.38 20.04 1.44
CA GLU A 568 -42.08 20.04 2.73
C GLU A 568 -43.38 19.23 2.70
N ALA A 569 -44.14 19.27 1.61
CA ALA A 569 -45.41 18.56 1.50
C ALA A 569 -45.23 17.12 1.00
N LEU A 570 -44.38 16.90 0.00
CA LEU A 570 -44.25 15.60 -0.67
C LEU A 570 -43.01 14.81 -0.23
N ASN A 571 -42.09 15.43 0.51
CA ASN A 571 -40.82 14.84 0.92
C ASN A 571 -39.97 14.36 -0.27
N ARG A 572 -39.94 15.16 -1.35
CA ARG A 572 -39.11 14.91 -2.54
C ARG A 572 -38.68 16.21 -3.21
N GLN A 573 -37.72 16.13 -4.12
CA GLN A 573 -37.40 17.25 -5.02
C GLN A 573 -38.42 17.34 -6.17
N PRO A 574 -38.65 18.55 -6.72
CA PRO A 574 -39.47 18.71 -7.91
C PRO A 574 -38.82 18.01 -9.12
N ASP A 575 -39.65 17.44 -9.99
CA ASP A 575 -39.22 17.11 -11.35
C ASP A 575 -39.25 18.39 -12.23
N PRO A 576 -38.44 18.49 -13.30
CA PRO A 576 -38.34 19.71 -14.10
C PRO A 576 -39.69 20.17 -14.70
N ALA A 577 -40.55 19.23 -15.10
CA ALA A 577 -41.84 19.56 -15.72
C ALA A 577 -42.82 20.12 -14.68
N GLY A 578 -42.92 19.47 -13.51
CA GLY A 578 -43.74 19.93 -12.39
C GLY A 578 -43.27 21.29 -11.85
N LEU A 579 -41.95 21.49 -11.69
CA LEU A 579 -41.41 22.79 -11.29
C LEU A 579 -41.81 23.89 -12.26
N ALA A 580 -41.61 23.67 -13.57
CA ALA A 580 -41.94 24.64 -14.59
C ALA A 580 -43.44 24.96 -14.62
N TYR A 581 -44.30 23.94 -14.55
CA TYR A 581 -45.75 24.10 -14.54
C TYR A 581 -46.23 24.97 -13.38
N TRP A 582 -45.89 24.59 -12.14
CA TRP A 582 -46.34 25.33 -10.95
C TRP A 582 -45.74 26.74 -10.86
N THR A 583 -44.49 26.90 -11.30
CA THR A 583 -43.84 28.21 -11.40
C THR A 583 -44.60 29.12 -12.36
N GLN A 584 -44.98 28.60 -13.54
CA GLN A 584 -45.74 29.36 -14.53
C GLN A 584 -47.14 29.75 -14.03
N GLU A 585 -47.84 28.87 -13.32
CA GLU A 585 -49.17 29.16 -12.76
C GLU A 585 -49.12 30.32 -11.74
N ILE A 586 -48.04 30.42 -10.95
CA ILE A 586 -47.82 31.54 -10.02
C ILE A 586 -47.42 32.81 -10.80
N GLN A 587 -46.44 32.72 -11.70
CA GLN A 587 -45.90 33.88 -12.42
C GLN A 587 -46.93 34.54 -13.33
N THR A 588 -47.82 33.76 -13.95
CA THR A 588 -48.90 34.28 -14.80
C THR A 588 -50.10 34.78 -14.02
N GLY A 589 -50.09 34.67 -12.68
CA GLY A 589 -51.19 35.09 -11.81
C GLY A 589 -52.44 34.20 -11.88
N LYS A 590 -52.40 33.08 -12.60
CA LYS A 590 -53.51 32.11 -12.67
C LYS A 590 -53.83 31.50 -11.32
N ARG A 591 -52.81 31.31 -10.47
CA ARG A 591 -52.95 30.79 -9.11
C ARG A 591 -52.07 31.59 -8.16
N THR A 592 -52.60 31.88 -6.98
CA THR A 592 -51.78 32.45 -5.90
C THR A 592 -50.83 31.41 -5.32
N PRO A 593 -49.72 31.81 -4.68
CA PRO A 593 -48.82 30.89 -3.96
C PRO A 593 -49.56 30.01 -2.94
N VAL A 594 -50.58 30.57 -2.27
CA VAL A 594 -51.46 29.84 -1.35
C VAL A 594 -52.32 28.82 -2.08
N ALA A 595 -52.87 29.16 -3.25
CA ALA A 595 -53.63 28.19 -4.05
C ALA A 595 -52.75 27.02 -4.47
N VAL A 596 -51.55 27.28 -5.01
CA VAL A 596 -50.60 26.22 -5.40
C VAL A 596 -50.22 25.34 -4.21
N ALA A 597 -49.88 25.92 -3.05
CA ALA A 597 -49.54 25.13 -1.87
C ALA A 597 -50.67 24.21 -1.41
N ARG A 598 -51.93 24.63 -1.51
CA ARG A 598 -53.09 23.77 -1.19
C ARG A 598 -53.25 22.63 -2.19
N GLU A 599 -53.01 22.88 -3.48
CA GLU A 599 -53.10 21.83 -4.52
C GLU A 599 -52.14 20.67 -4.27
N PHE A 600 -50.95 20.92 -3.70
CA PHE A 600 -50.02 19.85 -3.33
C PHE A 600 -50.65 18.85 -2.37
N PHE A 601 -51.44 19.30 -1.39
CA PHE A 601 -52.12 18.45 -0.43
C PHE A 601 -53.41 17.81 -0.98
N PHE A 602 -54.00 18.40 -2.02
CA PHE A 602 -55.15 17.82 -2.71
C PHE A 602 -54.75 16.88 -3.85
N SER A 603 -53.47 16.87 -4.24
CA SER A 603 -52.92 15.98 -5.24
C SER A 603 -53.16 14.51 -4.86
N PRO A 604 -53.39 13.63 -5.85
CA PRO A 604 -53.41 12.20 -5.61
C PRO A 604 -52.13 11.71 -4.92
N GLU A 605 -50.98 12.29 -5.28
CA GLU A 605 -49.67 11.95 -4.69
C GLU A 605 -49.66 12.13 -3.17
N PHE A 606 -50.13 13.27 -2.66
CA PHE A 606 -50.18 13.50 -1.23
C PHE A 606 -51.25 12.63 -0.54
N LYS A 607 -52.44 12.51 -1.15
CA LYS A 607 -53.52 11.69 -0.59
C LYS A 607 -53.13 10.23 -0.42
N ASN A 608 -52.39 9.68 -1.38
CA ASN A 608 -51.94 8.29 -1.39
C ASN A 608 -50.88 7.98 -0.32
N LYS A 609 -50.30 8.99 0.35
CA LYS A 609 -49.41 8.76 1.50
C LYS A 609 -50.15 8.17 2.72
N ASN A 610 -51.49 8.19 2.74
CA ASN A 610 -52.33 7.61 3.81
C ASN A 610 -51.90 8.00 5.24
N LEU A 611 -51.36 9.21 5.40
CA LEU A 611 -50.84 9.70 6.68
C LEU A 611 -51.90 9.60 7.78
N SER A 612 -51.49 9.26 9.00
CA SER A 612 -52.35 9.40 10.18
C SER A 612 -52.76 10.86 10.40
N ARG A 613 -53.79 11.11 11.22
CA ARG A 613 -54.20 12.48 11.59
C ARG A 613 -53.04 13.28 12.18
N THR A 614 -52.22 12.62 13.01
CA THR A 614 -51.04 13.23 13.64
C THR A 614 -49.97 13.58 12.60
N GLU A 615 -49.60 12.65 11.72
CA GLU A 615 -48.59 12.90 10.69
C GLU A 615 -49.03 13.98 9.69
N TYR A 616 -50.31 14.01 9.34
CA TYR A 616 -50.88 15.05 8.50
C TYR A 616 -50.66 16.44 9.08
N VAL A 617 -50.96 16.63 10.38
CA VAL A 617 -50.75 17.92 11.06
C VAL A 617 -49.26 18.28 11.11
N LYS A 618 -48.36 17.33 11.36
CA LYS A 618 -46.91 17.59 11.35
C LYS A 618 -46.43 18.13 9.99
N VAL A 619 -46.93 17.59 8.88
CA VAL A 619 -46.59 18.08 7.54
C VAL A 619 -47.17 19.48 7.28
N LEU A 620 -48.35 19.80 7.84
CA LEU A 620 -48.91 21.15 7.77
C LEU A 620 -48.05 22.18 8.50
N TYR A 621 -47.54 21.85 9.71
CA TYR A 621 -46.63 22.72 10.46
C TYR A 621 -45.36 23.04 9.66
N ARG A 622 -44.68 22.01 9.13
CA ARG A 622 -43.49 22.22 8.30
C ARG A 622 -43.77 23.03 7.04
N THR A 623 -44.82 22.67 6.30
CA THR A 623 -45.12 23.32 5.02
C THR A 623 -45.60 24.76 5.20
N PHE A 624 -46.57 25.01 6.08
CA PHE A 624 -47.23 26.31 6.18
C PHE A 624 -46.63 27.23 7.25
N MET A 625 -46.01 26.69 8.29
CA MET A 625 -45.41 27.51 9.36
C MET A 625 -43.87 27.52 9.32
N GLY A 626 -43.25 26.62 8.55
CA GLY A 626 -41.79 26.57 8.40
C GLY A 626 -41.05 26.20 9.69
N ARG A 627 -41.73 25.51 10.61
CA ARG A 627 -41.19 25.04 11.89
C ARG A 627 -41.80 23.69 12.26
N GLU A 628 -41.17 23.00 13.21
CA GLU A 628 -41.79 21.84 13.85
C GLU A 628 -42.95 22.26 14.76
N TYR A 629 -43.86 21.31 14.98
CA TYR A 629 -45.03 21.49 15.83
C TYR A 629 -44.62 21.67 17.30
N ASP A 630 -45.36 22.51 18.02
CA ASP A 630 -45.37 22.47 19.47
C ASP A 630 -46.41 21.45 19.95
N LYS A 631 -46.18 20.86 21.13
CA LYS A 631 -46.99 19.74 21.62
C LYS A 631 -48.46 20.13 21.80
N ALA A 632 -48.71 21.29 22.40
CA ALA A 632 -50.07 21.79 22.64
C ALA A 632 -50.84 22.05 21.33
N GLY A 633 -50.19 22.69 20.35
CA GLY A 633 -50.76 22.94 19.04
C GLY A 633 -51.04 21.66 18.25
N LEU A 634 -50.13 20.68 18.28
CA LEU A 634 -50.38 19.38 17.66
C LEU A 634 -51.60 18.70 18.28
N ASP A 635 -51.69 18.66 19.61
CA ASP A 635 -52.79 18.02 20.34
C ASP A 635 -54.12 18.71 20.04
N TYR A 636 -54.14 20.05 19.95
CA TYR A 636 -55.31 20.82 19.54
C TYR A 636 -55.83 20.42 18.15
N TRP A 637 -54.96 20.44 17.13
CA TRP A 637 -55.38 20.13 15.76
C TRP A 637 -55.74 18.67 15.56
N VAL A 638 -55.03 17.75 16.21
CA VAL A 638 -55.36 16.32 16.18
C VAL A 638 -56.69 16.06 16.87
N LYS A 639 -56.99 16.72 18.00
CA LYS A 639 -58.29 16.65 18.67
C LYS A 639 -59.42 17.09 17.74
N ARG A 640 -59.25 18.22 17.03
CA ARG A 640 -60.24 18.69 16.05
C ARG A 640 -60.52 17.66 14.96
N LEU A 641 -59.47 17.06 14.38
CA LEU A 641 -59.61 16.00 13.38
C LEU A 641 -60.28 14.73 13.94
N ASN A 642 -60.07 14.42 15.21
CA ASN A 642 -60.74 13.30 15.89
C ASN A 642 -62.21 13.62 16.19
N SER A 643 -62.55 14.88 16.43
CA SER A 643 -63.91 15.38 16.68
C SER A 643 -64.72 15.67 15.42
N GLY A 644 -64.24 15.27 14.24
CA GLY A 644 -65.00 15.33 12.98
C GLY A 644 -64.62 16.46 12.02
N ASP A 645 -63.67 17.34 12.36
CA ASP A 645 -63.20 18.33 11.39
C ASP A 645 -62.53 17.67 10.19
N SER A 646 -62.83 18.18 9.00
CA SER A 646 -62.20 17.69 7.78
C SER A 646 -60.74 18.14 7.70
N ARG A 647 -59.89 17.30 7.07
CA ARG A 647 -58.51 17.68 6.73
C ARG A 647 -58.45 18.98 5.93
N ARG A 648 -59.42 19.21 5.05
CA ARG A 648 -59.53 20.44 4.25
C ARG A 648 -59.72 21.67 5.13
N ASN A 649 -60.56 21.60 6.15
CA ASN A 649 -60.80 22.71 7.08
C ASN A 649 -59.53 23.04 7.87
N VAL A 650 -58.85 22.01 8.40
CA VAL A 650 -57.59 22.19 9.13
C VAL A 650 -56.51 22.77 8.21
N LEU A 651 -56.33 22.23 7.00
CA LEU A 651 -55.36 22.78 6.04
C LEU A 651 -55.66 24.23 5.66
N ASN A 652 -56.93 24.61 5.48
CA ASN A 652 -57.26 26.00 5.18
C ASN A 652 -56.88 26.95 6.33
N ALA A 653 -56.99 26.49 7.59
CA ALA A 653 -56.53 27.27 8.74
C ALA A 653 -55.01 27.48 8.72
N PHE A 654 -54.23 26.45 8.39
CA PHE A 654 -52.78 26.56 8.23
C PHE A 654 -52.39 27.40 7.01
N ALA A 655 -53.05 27.21 5.86
CA ALA A 655 -52.77 27.96 4.64
C ALA A 655 -53.10 29.46 4.75
N GLY A 656 -54.00 29.81 5.67
CA GLY A 656 -54.35 31.19 5.99
C GLY A 656 -53.53 31.82 7.11
N CYS A 657 -52.56 31.12 7.72
CA CYS A 657 -51.84 31.66 8.86
C CYS A 657 -50.85 32.78 8.46
N PRO A 658 -50.59 33.76 9.35
CA PRO A 658 -49.61 34.82 9.10
C PRO A 658 -48.20 34.31 8.82
N GLU A 659 -47.80 33.19 9.43
CA GLU A 659 -46.50 32.57 9.21
C GLU A 659 -46.31 32.12 7.77
N PHE A 660 -47.36 31.59 7.14
CA PHE A 660 -47.26 31.19 5.74
C PHE A 660 -47.13 32.38 4.80
N GLN A 661 -47.83 33.49 5.09
CA GLN A 661 -47.68 34.74 4.36
C GLN A 661 -46.25 35.28 4.49
N ASN A 662 -45.63 35.16 5.67
CA ASN A 662 -44.23 35.53 5.86
C ASN A 662 -43.28 34.63 5.08
N ILE A 663 -43.56 33.33 4.96
CA ILE A 663 -42.79 32.42 4.09
C ILE A 663 -42.90 32.85 2.64
N ILE A 664 -44.10 33.11 2.12
CA ILE A 664 -44.33 33.55 0.73
C ILE A 664 -43.55 34.85 0.43
N LYS A 665 -43.61 35.84 1.33
CA LYS A 665 -42.87 37.11 1.19
C LYS A 665 -41.35 36.94 1.15
N LYS A 666 -40.78 35.95 1.87
CA LYS A 666 -39.34 35.64 1.79
C LYS A 666 -38.91 35.21 0.39
N PHE A 667 -39.83 34.68 -0.42
CA PHE A 667 -39.62 34.37 -1.84
C PHE A 667 -40.04 35.51 -2.78
N LYS A 668 -40.25 36.74 -2.27
CA LYS A 668 -40.67 37.92 -3.07
C LYS A 668 -41.96 37.68 -3.88
N LEU A 669 -42.87 36.88 -3.34
CA LEU A 669 -44.20 36.62 -3.90
C LEU A 669 -45.26 37.35 -3.07
N ASN A 670 -46.41 37.66 -3.70
CA ASN A 670 -47.55 38.34 -3.08
C ASN A 670 -48.81 37.47 -3.09
#